data_AF-A0A352FR35-F1
#
_entry.id   AF-A0A352FR35-F1
#
_cell.length_a   1.000
_cell.length_b   1.000
_cell.length_c   1.000
_cell.angle_alpha   90.00
_cell.angle_beta   90.00
_cell.angle_gamma   90.00
#
_symmetry.space_group_name_H-M   'P 1'
#
loop_
_entity.id
_entity.type
_entity.pdbx_description
1 polymer ?
#
loop_
_entity_poly.entity_id
_entity_poly.type
_entity_poly.pdbx_seq_one_letter_code
_entity_poly.pdbx_strand_id
1 'polypeptide(L)'
;MRTNNHPVINRRKNERGAALATSLIIMSLLAAVSMTVLAVVTHESRIAGSDLQRTQTFYAGAAAIEKMTSDFSAIFATTSRPTTSQLNSIAAAYPTELTAEGFSFTKADGTPNQSIIVDPNAPAGTVTIPSGPFSGLVASVTPYILDSTVVQTNTGAQVRLQRKINNYLVPIFQFGMFSNEDMEVHPGPAFAFNGRVHANGNLYVSGTTTFLSKVTTANELVVDLLRNGNIHDQAMNVKVGSVTVPLTMGSVTNGPNLSGSTAGNRGYFPGSPNGTVNSAWDSTSVSAATAGIANKFGGQVLTRSTGGVPLLLPMQLEGNMTREIIKRTLPSDSTILSQARYQYKSQIRILIDDEGQSANDAAGIPTAQGVNLSTFNPVPLPNLATSTTVAANGGGRALWRINDNNTGFANSYNEQTSPVNSWNMQQQNGTAVQADTVRGIKAPPAVIVISGVSKAGSSSLITITTATNHGFSTGDKVFIANLVGAPQALGGWTITKVSNTSFTLNGTNTSTYNFSSSYVSGGTVYSFTSIPKSANGAAIPPGSGITGHILIQIVDSNGVARDVTSQILSMGMTEGEPNAIVYLQRPLWASFVQGSRDASGVALNTGVNGDANYSNCLTDILTKTHIGADGEIKVTAGVPVQDATYGYLTQIVDDAGSGTQPQRSDMPGGIPTSAGCAASANPVLCDLLTDWGTANWSTNRDWNAVVPINVYNVREGRINTGLAANAVYERGVTNVIEINMRNLARWLDGVYDNNLLQGTSALSTNIGSPDGYTVYVSDRRGDEIHSMTVAGQTFNATNGMVDNEDIYGTNGSLDPGEDVQQTGAIVKDTNELPDPAVLGAVSPGYGTDINKRAITVNDWINLDAGGINHKMFRNSVRIFNGENLQISGGAGKLSTTKGISVASENMVYIWGNFNTTGINAAPPDGTSSLNDNSTTYHYLGNQVPTSIVCDAFFPLSKTFFDSETAMYPDDMSKRLGDRAPTVDQETSVRTAIIAGNNLSALAGSPDAGNSASGESRLNGGMHNFPRFLENWSVRWNFVGSLIPLYHSTQAVGQYNAESTIYGPPTRNWAFDITFTDPLRLPPGTPLFQHIEPTGFKQIL
;
A
#
# COMPACT_ATOMS: atom_id res chain seq x y z
N MET A 1 113.07 46.01 100.37
CA MET A 1 113.88 47.11 99.80
C MET A 1 113.49 47.22 98.32
N ARG A 2 112.96 48.38 97.89
CA ARG A 2 112.78 48.93 96.51
C ARG A 2 111.97 48.09 95.48
N THR A 3 110.72 48.43 95.15
CA THR A 3 110.20 49.47 94.21
C THR A 3 110.63 49.29 92.75
N ASN A 4 109.66 49.09 91.83
CA ASN A 4 109.27 50.09 90.82
C ASN A 4 108.12 49.63 89.89
N ASN A 5 107.10 50.48 89.80
CA ASN A 5 106.06 50.53 88.77
C ASN A 5 106.65 50.93 87.41
N HIS A 6 106.04 50.49 86.30
CA HIS A 6 105.50 51.35 85.21
C HIS A 6 104.70 50.51 84.17
N PRO A 7 103.76 51.12 83.41
CA PRO A 7 102.57 50.46 82.86
C PRO A 7 102.56 50.31 81.32
N VAL A 8 101.39 49.92 80.80
CA VAL A 8 100.78 50.12 79.47
C VAL A 8 100.71 48.89 78.53
N ILE A 9 99.47 48.51 78.16
CA ILE A 9 98.88 48.50 76.80
C ILE A 9 97.81 47.40 76.70
N ASN A 10 96.54 47.82 76.58
CA ASN A 10 95.41 47.00 76.12
C ASN A 10 95.71 46.45 74.72
N ARG A 11 95.91 45.13 74.58
CA ARG A 11 95.82 44.45 73.28
C ARG A 11 94.45 43.81 73.13
N ARG A 12 93.70 44.31 72.14
CA ARG A 12 92.48 43.71 71.58
C ARG A 12 92.73 42.21 71.34
N LYS A 13 91.90 41.35 71.93
CA LYS A 13 91.86 39.92 71.58
C LYS A 13 91.41 39.82 70.13
N ASN A 14 92.24 39.21 69.30
CA ASN A 14 91.92 38.84 67.93
C ASN A 14 90.75 37.84 67.94
N GLU A 15 89.57 38.27 67.48
CA GLU A 15 88.48 37.37 67.09
C GLU A 15 88.86 36.66 65.78
N ARG A 16 89.64 35.58 65.87
CA ARG A 16 89.95 34.71 64.71
C ARG A 16 89.25 33.35 64.77
N GLY A 17 88.38 33.10 65.76
CA GLY A 17 87.65 31.84 65.94
C GLY A 17 86.11 31.92 65.79
N ALA A 18 85.50 33.09 65.95
CA ALA A 18 84.03 33.25 65.87
C ALA A 18 83.51 33.20 64.42
N ALA A 19 84.30 33.67 63.45
CA ALA A 19 83.95 33.70 62.03
C ALA A 19 83.72 32.31 61.42
N LEU A 20 84.43 31.28 61.90
CA LEU A 20 84.25 29.90 61.44
C LEU A 20 82.92 29.31 61.96
N ALA A 21 82.58 29.56 63.22
CA ALA A 21 81.34 29.07 63.83
C ALA A 21 80.10 29.78 63.27
N THR A 22 80.14 31.09 63.08
CA THR A 22 79.05 31.82 62.40
C THR A 22 78.93 31.45 60.93
N SER A 23 80.04 31.23 60.22
CA SER A 23 80.01 30.73 58.83
C SER A 23 79.44 29.32 58.72
N LEU A 24 79.74 28.41 59.67
CA LEU A 24 79.17 27.06 59.71
C LEU A 24 77.67 27.07 60.02
N ILE A 25 77.22 27.92 60.95
CA ILE A 25 75.80 28.10 61.26
C ILE A 25 75.08 28.68 60.05
N ILE A 26 75.61 29.73 59.41
CA ILE A 26 75.03 30.32 58.20
C ILE A 26 75.02 29.31 57.04
N MET A 27 76.09 28.53 56.83
CA MET A 27 76.13 27.48 55.81
C MET A 27 75.12 26.36 56.11
N SER A 28 74.94 25.95 57.37
CA SER A 28 73.91 24.97 57.74
C SER A 28 72.49 25.50 57.51
N LEU A 29 72.25 26.79 57.77
CA LEU A 29 70.96 27.43 57.54
C LEU A 29 70.68 27.57 56.05
N LEU A 30 71.68 27.98 55.26
CA LEU A 30 71.60 28.04 53.81
C LEU A 30 71.43 26.65 53.17
N ALA A 31 72.10 25.62 53.69
CA ALA A 31 71.94 24.24 53.24
C ALA A 31 70.55 23.70 53.58
N ALA A 32 70.03 23.99 54.78
CA ALA A 32 68.67 23.64 55.17
C ALA A 32 67.65 24.32 54.26
N VAL A 33 67.73 25.65 54.08
CA VAL A 33 66.85 26.40 53.17
C VAL A 33 66.95 25.89 51.73
N SER A 34 68.16 25.60 51.23
CA SER A 34 68.37 25.07 49.89
C SER A 34 67.76 23.68 49.70
N MET A 35 67.86 22.80 50.70
CA MET A 35 67.20 21.49 50.68
C MET A 35 65.67 21.61 50.72
N THR A 36 65.12 22.54 51.51
CA THR A 36 63.67 22.77 51.54
C THR A 36 63.16 23.32 50.22
N VAL A 37 63.87 24.27 49.61
CA VAL A 37 63.52 24.81 48.27
C VAL A 37 63.61 23.72 47.21
N LEU A 38 64.67 22.90 47.21
CA LEU A 38 64.80 21.79 46.28
C LEU A 38 63.66 20.78 46.44
N ALA A 39 63.31 20.43 47.70
CA ALA A 39 62.20 19.53 47.99
C ALA A 39 60.86 20.09 47.47
N VAL A 40 60.58 21.38 47.71
CA VAL A 40 59.37 22.06 47.19
C VAL A 40 59.37 22.06 45.66
N VAL A 41 60.48 22.44 45.00
CA VAL A 41 60.58 22.44 43.53
C VAL A 41 60.40 21.03 42.94
N THR A 42 60.95 19.99 43.58
CA THR A 42 60.73 18.60 43.15
C THR A 42 59.29 18.13 43.36
N HIS A 43 58.61 18.60 44.41
CA HIS A 43 57.20 18.31 44.63
C HIS A 43 56.30 19.03 43.63
N GLU A 44 56.51 20.33 43.41
CA GLU A 44 55.77 21.14 42.44
C GLU A 44 55.96 20.63 41.02
N SER A 45 57.19 20.27 40.61
CA SER A 45 57.44 19.67 39.30
C SER A 45 56.78 18.30 39.12
N ARG A 46 56.73 17.48 40.18
CA ARG A 46 56.02 16.18 40.13
C ARG A 46 54.50 16.36 40.07
N ILE A 47 53.96 17.32 40.83
CA ILE A 47 52.52 17.65 40.81
C ILE A 47 52.14 18.22 39.44
N ALA A 48 52.89 19.21 38.94
CA ALA A 48 52.68 19.80 37.62
C ALA A 48 52.81 18.76 36.50
N GLY A 49 53.78 17.85 36.59
CA GLY A 49 53.92 16.73 35.65
C GLY A 49 52.73 15.77 35.69
N SER A 50 52.27 15.42 36.89
CA SER A 50 51.07 14.58 37.07
C SER A 50 49.80 15.26 36.55
N ASP A 51 49.67 16.58 36.75
CA ASP A 51 48.52 17.35 36.30
C ASP A 51 48.50 17.52 34.78
N LEU A 52 49.68 17.76 34.17
CA LEU A 52 49.85 17.78 32.72
C LEU A 52 49.48 16.43 32.11
N GLN A 53 49.98 15.32 32.67
CA GLN A 53 49.69 13.96 32.20
C GLN A 53 48.19 13.63 32.30
N ARG A 54 47.56 14.01 33.42
CA ARG A 54 46.11 13.83 33.60
C ARG A 54 45.31 14.67 32.61
N THR A 55 45.73 15.91 32.37
CA THR A 55 45.11 16.81 31.39
C THR A 55 45.23 16.26 29.96
N GLN A 56 46.39 15.77 29.58
CA GLN A 56 46.60 15.11 28.28
C GLN A 56 45.72 13.86 28.13
N THR A 57 45.68 13.00 29.16
CA THR A 57 44.83 11.80 29.18
C THR A 57 43.34 12.14 29.10
N PHE A 58 42.92 13.25 29.73
CA PHE A 58 41.56 13.76 29.63
C PHE A 58 41.20 14.16 28.20
N TYR A 59 42.06 14.91 27.51
CA TYR A 59 41.81 15.30 26.12
C TYR A 59 41.83 14.12 25.15
N ALA A 60 42.70 13.13 25.37
CA ALA A 60 42.68 11.88 24.60
C ALA A 60 41.36 11.09 24.82
N GLY A 61 40.86 11.06 26.06
CA GLY A 61 39.54 10.52 26.37
C GLY A 61 38.40 11.28 25.71
N ALA A 62 38.47 12.61 25.70
CA ALA A 62 37.46 13.45 25.06
C ALA A 62 37.40 13.16 23.55
N ALA A 63 38.56 13.12 22.88
CA ALA A 63 38.66 12.78 21.46
C ALA A 63 38.04 11.40 21.14
N ALA A 64 38.29 10.40 21.99
CA ALA A 64 37.69 9.07 21.82
C ALA A 64 36.17 9.08 21.99
N ILE A 65 35.62 9.81 22.98
CA ILE A 65 34.17 9.97 23.11
C ILE A 65 33.56 10.75 21.95
N GLU A 66 34.24 11.79 21.44
CA GLU A 66 33.74 12.51 20.26
C GLU A 66 33.71 11.62 19.02
N LYS A 67 34.76 10.83 18.78
CA LYS A 67 34.76 9.84 17.70
C LYS A 67 33.64 8.82 17.86
N MET A 68 33.49 8.25 19.06
CA MET A 68 32.42 7.29 19.35
C MET A 68 31.03 7.91 19.17
N THR A 69 30.84 9.17 19.54
CA THR A 69 29.58 9.91 19.35
C THR A 69 29.28 10.16 17.88
N SER A 70 30.32 10.49 17.11
CA SER A 70 30.24 10.69 15.66
C SER A 70 29.87 9.39 14.96
N ASP A 71 30.58 8.30 15.24
CA ASP A 71 30.33 6.97 14.65
C ASP A 71 28.98 6.40 15.10
N PHE A 72 28.58 6.67 16.35
CA PHE A 72 27.25 6.34 16.84
C PHE A 72 26.17 7.12 16.09
N SER A 73 26.33 8.43 15.91
CA SER A 73 25.41 9.23 15.08
C SER A 73 25.38 8.74 13.63
N ALA A 74 26.53 8.36 13.07
CA ALA A 74 26.65 7.85 11.71
C ALA A 74 25.92 6.50 11.52
N ILE A 75 25.93 5.61 12.53
CA ILE A 75 25.21 4.34 12.40
C ILE A 75 23.70 4.52 12.30
N PHE A 76 23.16 5.64 12.81
CA PHE A 76 21.74 5.94 12.71
C PHE A 76 21.34 6.59 11.39
N ALA A 77 22.30 7.06 10.59
CA ALA A 77 22.03 7.15 9.16
C ALA A 77 21.65 5.75 8.65
N THR A 78 22.32 4.70 9.15
CA THR A 78 22.25 3.29 8.68
C THR A 78 21.21 2.35 9.26
N THR A 79 20.72 2.59 10.47
CA THR A 79 19.75 1.72 11.14
C THR A 79 19.04 2.48 12.25
N SER A 80 17.72 2.35 12.35
CA SER A 80 16.96 3.00 13.43
C SER A 80 17.14 2.31 14.79
N ARG A 81 17.63 1.05 14.81
CA ARG A 81 17.83 0.23 16.02
C ARG A 81 19.14 -0.58 15.91
N PRO A 82 20.29 -0.01 16.32
CA PRO A 82 21.58 -0.70 16.28
C PRO A 82 21.56 -1.99 17.07
N THR A 83 22.10 -3.06 16.48
CA THR A 83 22.33 -4.34 17.16
C THR A 83 23.51 -4.25 18.12
N THR A 84 23.61 -5.16 19.09
CA THR A 84 24.74 -5.21 20.02
C THR A 84 26.09 -5.37 19.29
N SER A 85 26.14 -6.13 18.18
CA SER A 85 27.36 -6.31 17.39
C SER A 85 27.83 -4.99 16.75
N GLN A 86 26.89 -4.21 16.23
CA GLN A 86 27.14 -2.88 15.67
C GLN A 86 27.65 -1.90 16.73
N LEU A 87 27.02 -1.85 17.90
CA LEU A 87 27.46 -1.01 19.02
C LEU A 87 28.88 -1.37 19.49
N ASN A 88 29.19 -2.67 19.56
CA ASN A 88 30.53 -3.14 19.92
C ASN A 88 31.59 -2.76 18.88
N SER A 89 31.23 -2.77 17.59
CA SER A 89 32.15 -2.39 16.50
C SER A 89 32.52 -0.91 16.59
N ILE A 90 31.55 -0.05 16.91
CA ILE A 90 31.81 1.39 17.13
C ILE A 90 32.70 1.59 18.36
N ALA A 91 32.40 0.93 19.48
CA ALA A 91 33.21 1.02 20.69
C ALA A 91 34.67 0.57 20.47
N ALA A 92 34.92 -0.34 19.51
CA ALA A 92 36.26 -0.77 19.14
C ALA A 92 37.00 0.21 18.20
N ALA A 93 36.30 1.16 17.57
CA ALA A 93 36.87 2.08 16.59
C ALA A 93 37.41 3.37 17.24
N TYR A 94 38.42 3.27 18.09
CA TYR A 94 39.05 4.44 18.73
C TYR A 94 40.04 5.18 17.80
N PRO A 95 40.41 6.45 18.10
CA PRO A 95 41.37 7.21 17.30
C PRO A 95 42.76 6.54 17.33
N THR A 96 43.18 5.97 16.21
CA THR A 96 44.44 5.21 16.13
C THR A 96 45.66 6.11 16.23
N GLU A 97 45.57 7.37 15.85
CA GLU A 97 46.65 8.36 15.90
C GLU A 97 47.12 8.58 17.34
N LEU A 98 46.19 8.59 18.30
CA LEU A 98 46.49 8.77 19.73
C LEU A 98 47.20 7.55 20.34
N THR A 99 47.10 6.38 19.71
CA THR A 99 47.86 5.21 20.17
C THR A 99 49.36 5.38 19.90
N ALA A 100 49.74 6.03 18.80
CA ALA A 100 51.12 6.38 18.50
C ALA A 100 51.69 7.45 19.46
N GLU A 101 50.83 8.25 20.08
CA GLU A 101 51.19 9.25 21.09
C GLU A 101 51.28 8.67 22.52
N GLY A 102 51.08 7.35 22.69
CA GLY A 102 51.22 6.67 23.98
C GLY A 102 49.94 6.64 24.83
N PHE A 103 48.76 6.67 24.19
CA PHE A 103 47.47 6.44 24.85
C PHE A 103 46.90 5.07 24.47
N SER A 104 46.43 4.31 25.46
CA SER A 104 45.74 3.04 25.26
C SER A 104 44.25 3.18 25.52
N PHE A 105 43.48 2.58 24.62
CA PHE A 105 42.02 2.45 24.68
C PHE A 105 41.58 0.99 24.84
N THR A 106 42.52 0.08 25.08
CA THR A 106 42.25 -1.35 25.28
C THR A 106 42.57 -1.76 26.71
N LYS A 107 41.87 -2.79 27.18
CA LYS A 107 42.18 -3.45 28.45
C LYS A 107 43.42 -4.34 28.27
N ALA A 108 43.93 -4.87 29.39
CA ALA A 108 45.08 -5.76 29.39
C ALA A 108 44.83 -7.09 28.63
N ASP A 109 43.57 -7.48 28.43
CA ASP A 109 43.16 -8.67 27.69
C ASP A 109 42.99 -8.42 26.17
N GLY A 110 43.27 -7.20 25.69
CA GLY A 110 43.14 -6.81 24.29
C GLY A 110 41.74 -6.38 23.86
N THR A 111 40.74 -6.43 24.76
CA THR A 111 39.39 -5.94 24.45
C THR A 111 39.30 -4.41 24.54
N PRO A 112 38.35 -3.76 23.83
CA PRO A 112 38.13 -2.32 23.98
C PRO A 112 37.84 -1.94 25.44
N ASN A 113 38.51 -0.89 25.92
CA ASN A 113 38.23 -0.24 27.20
C ASN A 113 37.19 0.88 27.03
N GLN A 114 36.24 0.62 26.14
CA GLN A 114 35.19 1.50 25.68
C GLN A 114 33.92 0.68 25.49
N SER A 115 32.76 1.28 25.70
CA SER A 115 31.49 0.59 25.51
C SER A 115 30.35 1.53 25.18
N ILE A 116 29.40 1.03 24.38
CA ILE A 116 28.08 1.66 24.19
C ILE A 116 27.03 0.67 24.68
N ILE A 117 26.24 1.08 25.67
CA ILE A 117 25.17 0.25 26.24
C ILE A 117 23.87 1.05 26.34
N VAL A 118 22.73 0.36 26.35
CA VAL A 118 21.45 0.97 26.73
C VAL A 118 21.52 1.31 28.22
N ASP A 119 21.11 2.51 28.63
CA ASP A 119 21.08 2.91 30.05
C ASP A 119 19.95 2.16 30.78
N PRO A 120 20.28 1.20 31.68
CA PRO A 120 19.26 0.41 32.37
C PRO A 120 18.50 1.21 33.45
N ASN A 121 19.01 2.39 33.84
CA ASN A 121 18.46 3.20 34.92
C ASN A 121 17.72 4.45 34.41
N ALA A 122 17.75 4.72 33.11
CA ALA A 122 16.98 5.80 32.52
C ALA A 122 15.59 5.30 32.12
N PRO A 123 14.53 6.12 32.26
CA PRO A 123 13.21 5.74 31.80
C PRO A 123 13.24 5.55 30.28
N ALA A 124 13.17 4.30 29.83
CA ALA A 124 12.85 3.97 28.44
C ALA A 124 11.33 4.05 28.25
N GLY A 125 10.88 4.54 27.10
CA GLY A 125 9.45 4.67 26.82
C GLY A 125 9.12 5.83 25.90
N THR A 126 7.98 6.45 26.13
CA THR A 126 7.42 7.53 25.31
C THR A 126 7.63 8.88 25.97
N VAL A 127 8.11 9.88 25.24
CA VAL A 127 8.26 11.26 25.72
C VAL A 127 7.76 12.27 24.69
N THR A 128 7.28 13.40 25.17
CA THR A 128 7.05 14.59 24.32
C THR A 128 8.32 15.42 24.28
N ILE A 129 8.86 15.67 23.09
CA ILE A 129 10.10 16.41 22.91
C ILE A 129 9.89 17.88 23.32
N PRO A 130 10.70 18.46 24.21
CA PRO A 130 10.45 19.78 24.77
C PRO A 130 10.82 20.93 23.83
N SER A 131 11.89 20.80 23.06
CA SER A 131 12.47 21.89 22.26
C SER A 131 13.04 21.40 20.93
N GLY A 132 13.42 22.34 20.06
CA GLY A 132 13.99 22.05 18.75
C GLY A 132 12.95 21.70 17.67
N PRO A 133 13.43 21.18 16.52
CA PRO A 133 12.62 20.84 15.34
C PRO A 133 11.40 19.96 15.62
N PHE A 134 11.55 19.00 16.53
CA PHE A 134 10.53 18.03 16.87
C PHE A 134 9.72 18.43 18.12
N SER A 135 9.83 19.69 18.58
CA SER A 135 9.17 20.16 19.79
C SER A 135 7.65 19.94 19.76
N GLY A 136 7.17 19.33 20.84
CA GLY A 136 5.79 18.95 21.05
C GLY A 136 5.40 17.62 20.41
N LEU A 137 6.28 16.96 19.67
CA LEU A 137 6.03 15.62 19.10
C LEU A 137 6.31 14.53 20.11
N VAL A 138 5.60 13.42 19.99
CA VAL A 138 5.75 12.23 20.80
C VAL A 138 6.78 11.31 20.15
N ALA A 139 7.73 10.81 20.93
CA ALA A 139 8.81 9.97 20.47
C ALA A 139 9.03 8.78 21.40
N SER A 140 9.43 7.63 20.82
CA SER A 140 10.01 6.54 21.59
C SER A 140 11.49 6.84 21.85
N VAL A 141 11.92 6.73 23.10
CA VAL A 141 13.29 7.04 23.52
C VAL A 141 14.02 5.78 23.93
N THR A 142 15.19 5.57 23.33
CA THR A 142 16.19 4.63 23.82
C THR A 142 17.40 5.40 24.35
N PRO A 143 17.63 5.41 25.67
CA PRO A 143 18.79 6.07 26.26
C PRO A 143 20.03 5.17 26.18
N TYR A 144 21.17 5.75 25.80
CA TYR A 144 22.46 5.09 25.67
C TYR A 144 23.52 5.76 26.56
N ILE A 145 24.44 4.94 27.06
CA ILE A 145 25.66 5.37 27.75
C ILE A 145 26.84 5.00 26.87
N LEU A 146 27.65 6.00 26.54
CA LEU A 146 28.95 5.87 25.90
C LEU A 146 30.01 6.07 26.99
N ASP A 147 30.82 5.05 27.22
CA ASP A 147 31.91 5.05 28.19
C ASP A 147 33.24 4.87 27.46
N SER A 148 34.24 5.68 27.82
CA SER A 148 35.62 5.53 27.33
C SER A 148 36.61 5.68 28.46
N THR A 149 37.50 4.70 28.62
CA THR A 149 38.58 4.73 29.60
C THR A 149 39.92 4.71 28.88
N VAL A 150 40.71 5.74 29.10
CA VAL A 150 42.01 5.94 28.47
C VAL A 150 43.12 5.81 29.50
N VAL A 151 44.19 5.12 29.11
CA VAL A 151 45.38 4.94 29.95
C VAL A 151 46.60 5.45 29.20
N GLN A 152 47.34 6.38 29.78
CA GLN A 152 48.63 6.80 29.24
C GLN A 152 49.67 5.71 29.54
N THR A 153 50.28 5.14 28.49
CA THR A 153 51.09 3.92 28.58
C THR A 153 52.40 4.10 29.35
N ASN A 154 52.94 5.32 29.36
CA ASN A 154 54.24 5.62 30.00
C ASN A 154 54.12 5.86 31.51
N THR A 155 52.94 6.27 31.99
CA THR A 155 52.75 6.79 33.36
C THR A 155 51.68 6.01 34.13
N GLY A 156 50.80 5.31 33.42
CA GLY A 156 49.61 4.66 33.98
C GLY A 156 48.49 5.62 34.35
N ALA A 157 48.60 6.92 34.02
CA ALA A 157 47.54 7.88 34.26
C ALA A 157 46.26 7.45 33.53
N GLN A 158 45.15 7.37 34.25
CA GLN A 158 43.88 6.88 33.73
C GLN A 158 42.79 7.94 33.86
N VAL A 159 42.00 8.10 32.81
CA VAL A 159 40.79 8.92 32.82
C VAL A 159 39.64 8.12 32.22
N ARG A 160 38.50 8.08 32.91
CA ARG A 160 37.24 7.56 32.38
C ARG A 160 36.27 8.69 32.15
N LEU A 161 35.78 8.81 30.92
CA LEU A 161 34.72 9.73 30.55
C LEU A 161 33.46 8.96 30.22
N GLN A 162 32.32 9.61 30.45
CA GLN A 162 30.99 9.08 30.16
C GLN A 162 30.14 10.15 29.49
N ARG A 163 29.46 9.77 28.41
CA ARG A 163 28.41 10.56 27.75
C ARG A 163 27.11 9.79 27.74
N LYS A 164 26.00 10.48 28.00
CA LYS A 164 24.65 9.94 27.82
C LYS A 164 24.01 10.56 26.59
N ILE A 165 23.34 9.72 25.79
CA ILE A 165 22.69 10.12 24.54
C ILE A 165 21.31 9.48 24.47
N ASN A 166 20.30 10.25 24.10
CA ASN A 166 18.98 9.74 23.80
C ASN A 166 18.81 9.62 22.28
N ASN A 167 18.36 8.45 21.82
CA ASN A 167 17.84 8.28 20.47
C ASN A 167 16.32 8.36 20.52
N TYR A 168 15.75 9.35 19.83
CA TYR A 168 14.32 9.58 19.70
C TYR A 168 13.86 9.09 18.32
N LEU A 169 12.88 8.20 18.33
CA LEU A 169 12.17 7.76 17.13
C LEU A 169 10.79 8.42 17.13
N VAL A 170 10.55 9.29 16.15
CA VAL A 170 9.36 10.15 16.07
C VAL A 170 8.45 9.63 14.95
N PRO A 171 7.28 9.05 15.25
CA PRO A 171 6.38 8.50 14.23
C PRO A 171 5.80 9.56 13.31
N ILE A 172 5.77 9.29 12.00
CA ILE A 172 5.19 10.23 11.02
C ILE A 172 3.66 10.34 11.14
N PHE A 173 2.97 9.26 11.54
CA PHE A 173 1.50 9.24 11.66
C PHE A 173 0.95 10.04 12.83
N GLN A 174 1.79 10.73 13.61
CA GLN A 174 1.29 11.74 14.56
C GLN A 174 0.93 13.07 13.89
N PHE A 175 1.29 13.23 12.61
CA PHE A 175 0.82 14.32 11.76
C PHE A 175 -0.47 13.91 11.08
N GLY A 176 -1.49 14.78 11.13
CA GLY A 176 -2.70 14.54 10.34
C GLY A 176 -2.48 14.87 8.86
N MET A 177 -1.60 15.83 8.56
CA MET A 177 -1.11 16.09 7.21
C MET A 177 0.41 16.31 7.23
N PHE A 178 1.15 15.61 6.39
CA PHE A 178 2.59 15.81 6.22
C PHE A 178 2.98 15.69 4.74
N SER A 179 3.65 16.70 4.19
CA SER A 179 4.19 16.66 2.83
C SER A 179 5.71 16.72 2.85
N ASN A 180 6.36 15.86 2.05
CA ASN A 180 7.79 16.01 1.77
C ASN A 180 8.08 17.19 0.83
N GLU A 181 7.11 17.58 0.01
CA GLU A 181 7.23 18.65 -0.97
C GLU A 181 6.37 19.84 -0.55
N ASP A 182 6.09 20.74 -1.50
CA ASP A 182 5.07 21.76 -1.32
C ASP A 182 3.71 21.12 -0.95
N MET A 183 2.97 21.79 -0.08
CA MET A 183 1.61 21.39 0.30
C MET A 183 0.62 22.46 -0.11
N GLU A 184 -0.46 22.03 -0.77
CA GLU A 184 -1.55 22.92 -1.17
C GLU A 184 -2.83 22.55 -0.40
N VAL A 185 -3.47 23.54 0.22
CA VAL A 185 -4.74 23.38 0.97
C VAL A 185 -5.69 24.49 0.54
N HIS A 186 -6.55 24.20 -0.42
CA HIS A 186 -7.50 25.17 -0.96
C HIS A 186 -8.89 24.54 -1.18
N PRO A 187 -9.56 24.09 -0.10
CA PRO A 187 -10.86 23.45 -0.21
C PRO A 187 -11.92 24.46 -0.68
N GLY A 188 -12.79 24.04 -1.60
CA GLY A 188 -13.96 24.85 -2.00
C GLY A 188 -14.93 25.10 -0.84
N PRO A 189 -15.59 24.07 -0.27
CA PRO A 189 -16.41 24.20 0.93
C PRO A 189 -15.61 24.41 2.22
N ALA A 190 -16.27 24.86 3.29
CA ALA A 190 -15.66 25.02 4.61
C ALA A 190 -15.01 23.72 5.10
N PHE A 191 -13.74 23.81 5.52
CA PHE A 191 -12.92 22.68 5.91
C PHE A 191 -12.18 22.97 7.21
N ALA A 192 -12.45 22.19 8.25
CA ALA A 192 -11.70 22.22 9.49
C ALA A 192 -10.89 20.94 9.63
N PHE A 193 -9.70 21.02 10.25
CA PHE A 193 -8.87 19.87 10.47
C PHE A 193 -8.15 19.95 11.83
N ASN A 194 -8.22 18.87 12.61
CA ASN A 194 -7.69 18.81 13.98
C ASN A 194 -6.32 18.12 14.13
N GLY A 195 -5.73 17.62 13.04
CA GLY A 195 -4.38 17.08 13.04
C GLY A 195 -3.29 18.13 12.88
N ARG A 196 -2.07 17.80 13.32
CA ARG A 196 -0.88 18.61 13.03
C ARG A 196 -0.62 18.62 11.52
N VAL A 197 -0.19 19.77 11.00
CA VAL A 197 0.11 19.98 9.58
C VAL A 197 1.59 20.37 9.43
N HIS A 198 2.30 19.67 8.56
CA HIS A 198 3.70 19.98 8.25
C HIS A 198 4.00 19.86 6.75
N ALA A 199 4.74 20.82 6.20
CA ALA A 199 5.31 20.72 4.85
C ALA A 199 6.82 20.95 4.90
N ASN A 200 7.59 20.01 4.35
CA ASN A 200 9.01 20.19 4.09
C ASN A 200 9.25 21.19 2.94
N GLY A 201 8.27 21.37 2.04
CA GLY A 201 8.23 22.45 1.05
C GLY A 201 7.50 23.70 1.54
N ASN A 202 7.06 24.54 0.60
CA ASN A 202 6.19 25.69 0.84
C ASN A 202 4.77 25.23 1.17
N LEU A 203 4.03 26.03 1.94
CA LEU A 203 2.64 25.76 2.28
C LEU A 203 1.75 26.84 1.64
N TYR A 204 0.91 26.44 0.70
CA TYR A 204 -0.11 27.27 0.07
C TYR A 204 -1.45 26.97 0.74
N VAL A 205 -2.04 27.96 1.40
CA VAL A 205 -3.36 27.82 2.04
C VAL A 205 -4.30 28.86 1.48
N SER A 206 -5.49 28.43 1.09
CA SER A 206 -6.59 29.34 0.75
C SER A 206 -7.93 28.68 1.07
N GLY A 207 -9.02 29.28 0.63
CA GLY A 207 -10.37 28.79 0.90
C GLY A 207 -10.81 28.99 2.35
N THR A 208 -12.01 28.53 2.68
CA THR A 208 -12.55 28.61 4.04
C THR A 208 -11.95 27.48 4.89
N THR A 209 -10.71 27.67 5.33
CA THR A 209 -9.91 26.65 6.05
C THR A 209 -9.72 27.01 7.52
N THR A 210 -9.94 26.06 8.43
CA THR A 210 -9.66 26.23 9.87
C THR A 210 -8.74 25.13 10.40
N PHE A 211 -7.52 25.51 10.81
CA PHE A 211 -6.61 24.58 11.48
C PHE A 211 -6.83 24.59 12.99
N LEU A 212 -7.11 23.44 13.58
CA LEU A 212 -7.37 23.30 15.02
C LEU A 212 -6.12 22.84 15.79
N SER A 213 -5.02 22.52 15.09
CA SER A 213 -3.75 22.07 15.65
C SER A 213 -2.57 22.78 14.98
N LYS A 214 -1.35 22.40 15.37
CA LYS A 214 -0.13 23.13 15.00
C LYS A 214 0.15 22.99 13.50
N VAL A 215 0.47 24.11 12.85
CA VAL A 215 0.81 24.19 11.42
C VAL A 215 2.25 24.65 11.28
N THR A 216 3.03 23.94 10.47
CA THR A 216 4.44 24.24 10.27
C THR A 216 4.85 24.06 8.82
N THR A 217 5.76 24.89 8.32
CA THR A 217 6.44 24.69 7.04
C THR A 217 7.92 24.99 7.18
N ALA A 218 8.76 24.23 6.49
CA ALA A 218 10.20 24.43 6.44
C ALA A 218 10.63 25.59 5.54
N ASN A 219 9.71 26.11 4.71
CA ASN A 219 9.92 27.23 3.80
C ASN A 219 8.88 28.34 4.07
N GLU A 220 8.14 28.77 3.05
CA GLU A 220 7.23 29.91 3.12
C GLU A 220 5.76 29.49 3.24
N LEU A 221 4.98 30.30 3.95
CA LEU A 221 3.52 30.25 3.97
C LEU A 221 2.98 31.31 3.01
N VAL A 222 2.22 30.86 2.01
CA VAL A 222 1.57 31.69 0.99
C VAL A 222 0.06 31.58 1.16
N VAL A 223 -0.63 32.71 1.22
CA VAL A 223 -2.09 32.75 1.50
C VAL A 223 -2.91 33.59 0.52
N ASP A 224 -2.23 34.30 -0.37
CA ASP A 224 -2.81 35.23 -1.34
C ASP A 224 -2.84 34.68 -2.77
N LEU A 225 -1.91 33.78 -3.10
CA LEU A 225 -1.88 33.04 -4.36
C LEU A 225 -1.92 31.52 -4.16
N LEU A 226 -2.45 30.83 -5.17
CA LEU A 226 -2.22 29.41 -5.39
C LEU A 226 -0.83 29.18 -6.00
N ARG A 227 -0.37 27.92 -6.00
CA ARG A 227 0.95 27.56 -6.54
C ARG A 227 1.12 27.88 -8.03
N ASN A 228 0.02 27.95 -8.79
CA ASN A 228 0.00 28.36 -10.19
C ASN A 228 -0.05 29.89 -10.40
N GLY A 229 0.07 30.69 -9.32
CA GLY A 229 0.08 32.15 -9.39
C GLY A 229 -1.31 32.80 -9.53
N ASN A 230 -2.39 32.03 -9.56
CA ASN A 230 -3.74 32.59 -9.52
C ASN A 230 -4.05 33.14 -8.12
N ILE A 231 -4.69 34.31 -8.09
CA ILE A 231 -5.13 34.95 -6.85
C ILE A 231 -6.27 34.15 -6.25
N HIS A 232 -6.17 33.91 -4.94
CA HIS A 232 -7.23 33.25 -4.20
C HIS A 232 -7.21 33.75 -2.75
N ASP A 233 -8.30 34.37 -2.29
CA ASP A 233 -8.42 34.88 -0.92
C ASP A 233 -9.78 34.51 -0.32
N GLN A 234 -9.79 34.01 0.91
CA GLN A 234 -10.96 33.63 1.70
C GLN A 234 -10.63 33.62 3.21
N ALA A 235 -11.67 33.42 4.04
CA ALA A 235 -11.53 33.41 5.50
C ALA A 235 -10.78 32.17 6.02
N MET A 236 -9.49 32.35 6.32
CA MET A 236 -8.65 31.33 6.97
C MET A 236 -8.52 31.58 8.47
N ASN A 237 -8.51 30.50 9.27
CA ASN A 237 -8.48 30.60 10.72
C ASN A 237 -7.54 29.56 11.33
N VAL A 238 -6.94 29.91 12.47
CA VAL A 238 -6.15 29.00 13.29
C VAL A 238 -6.66 29.06 14.73
N LYS A 239 -6.89 27.91 15.34
CA LYS A 239 -7.29 27.82 16.73
C LYS A 239 -6.07 27.69 17.63
N VAL A 240 -5.97 28.59 18.62
CA VAL A 240 -4.93 28.60 19.65
C VAL A 240 -5.61 28.47 21.01
N GLY A 241 -5.63 27.24 21.55
CA GLY A 241 -6.44 26.94 22.74
C GLY A 241 -7.93 27.16 22.47
N SER A 242 -8.56 28.08 23.20
CA SER A 242 -9.96 28.47 22.99
C SER A 242 -10.15 29.65 22.02
N VAL A 243 -9.07 30.29 21.57
CA VAL A 243 -9.10 31.50 20.74
C VAL A 243 -9.02 31.14 19.26
N THR A 244 -9.93 31.68 18.45
CA THR A 244 -9.82 31.64 16.97
C THR A 244 -9.11 32.89 16.49
N VAL A 245 -8.02 32.70 15.73
CA VAL A 245 -7.18 33.77 15.18
C VAL A 245 -7.32 33.77 13.66
N PRO A 246 -7.78 34.88 13.04
CA PRO A 246 -7.80 35.01 11.58
C PRO A 246 -6.39 34.99 10.99
N LEU A 247 -6.18 34.21 9.93
CA LEU A 247 -4.97 34.21 9.10
C LEU A 247 -5.25 35.05 7.85
N THR A 248 -4.68 36.24 7.81
CA THR A 248 -4.88 37.25 6.74
C THR A 248 -3.57 37.62 6.03
N MET A 249 -2.47 37.00 6.44
CA MET A 249 -1.13 37.35 6.00
C MET A 249 -0.23 36.11 6.07
N GLY A 250 0.55 35.84 5.02
CA GLY A 250 1.57 34.80 4.99
C GLY A 250 2.95 35.31 5.39
N SER A 251 3.97 34.45 5.31
CA SER A 251 5.37 34.87 5.48
C SER A 251 5.90 35.69 4.31
N VAL A 252 5.25 35.54 3.15
CA VAL A 252 5.51 36.26 1.91
C VAL A 252 4.21 36.81 1.32
N THR A 253 4.34 37.70 0.36
CA THR A 253 3.26 38.25 -0.47
C THR A 253 3.59 37.97 -1.94
N ASN A 254 2.58 37.61 -2.72
CA ASN A 254 2.60 37.17 -4.12
C ASN A 254 3.36 35.87 -4.41
N GLY A 255 4.13 35.32 -3.48
CA GLY A 255 4.80 34.04 -3.71
C GLY A 255 6.13 33.89 -2.99
N PRO A 256 6.69 32.67 -3.02
CA PRO A 256 7.88 32.35 -2.25
C PRO A 256 9.18 32.78 -2.93
N ASN A 257 9.19 33.09 -4.23
CA ASN A 257 10.42 33.46 -4.94
C ASN A 257 10.83 34.91 -4.67
N LEU A 258 11.95 35.10 -3.97
CA LEU A 258 12.47 36.40 -3.58
C LEU A 258 13.47 36.93 -4.61
N SER A 259 13.38 38.24 -4.90
CA SER A 259 14.29 38.90 -5.84
C SER A 259 15.75 38.74 -5.42
N GLY A 260 16.60 38.31 -6.37
CA GLY A 260 18.03 38.11 -6.16
C GLY A 260 18.42 36.80 -5.45
N SER A 261 17.46 35.93 -5.12
CA SER A 261 17.77 34.60 -4.57
C SER A 261 18.37 33.67 -5.61
N THR A 262 19.19 32.72 -5.17
CA THR A 262 19.91 31.74 -6.00
C THR A 262 19.62 30.32 -5.52
N ALA A 263 19.89 29.32 -6.37
CA ALA A 263 19.72 27.91 -6.03
C ALA A 263 20.31 27.54 -4.65
N GLY A 264 19.52 26.83 -3.85
CA GLY A 264 19.87 26.42 -2.49
C GLY A 264 19.61 27.46 -1.39
N ASN A 265 19.30 28.72 -1.73
CA ASN A 265 18.99 29.76 -0.76
C ASN A 265 17.48 29.92 -0.54
N ARG A 266 17.12 30.51 0.61
CA ARG A 266 15.72 30.91 0.90
C ARG A 266 15.20 31.79 -0.23
N GLY A 267 14.01 31.49 -0.72
CA GLY A 267 13.36 32.28 -1.75
C GLY A 267 13.78 31.93 -3.18
N TYR A 268 14.40 30.78 -3.40
CA TYR A 268 14.62 30.23 -4.73
C TYR A 268 13.93 28.86 -4.86
N PHE A 269 12.80 28.87 -5.55
CA PHE A 269 11.88 27.77 -5.74
C PHE A 269 11.45 27.76 -7.23
N PRO A 270 12.23 27.13 -8.12
CA PRO A 270 11.87 27.03 -9.53
C PRO A 270 10.43 26.56 -9.72
N GLY A 271 9.71 27.16 -10.66
CA GLY A 271 8.31 26.82 -10.92
C GLY A 271 7.31 27.29 -9.84
N SER A 272 7.68 28.24 -8.98
CA SER A 272 6.78 28.92 -8.03
C SER A 272 6.62 30.43 -8.33
N PRO A 273 5.54 31.09 -7.86
CA PRO A 273 5.32 32.52 -8.07
C PRO A 273 6.39 33.42 -7.41
N ASN A 274 6.64 34.58 -8.02
CA ASN A 274 7.53 35.62 -7.49
C ASN A 274 6.84 36.46 -6.41
N GLY A 275 7.58 36.82 -5.38
CA GLY A 275 7.05 37.60 -4.27
C GLY A 275 8.10 38.31 -3.42
N THR A 276 7.64 38.78 -2.27
CA THR A 276 8.44 39.55 -1.30
C THR A 276 8.14 39.10 0.13
N VAL A 277 9.13 39.18 1.01
CA VAL A 277 8.96 38.86 2.44
C VAL A 277 7.99 39.84 3.08
N ASN A 278 7.09 39.32 3.92
CA ASN A 278 6.28 40.15 4.78
C ASN A 278 7.08 40.58 6.02
N SER A 279 7.43 41.86 6.10
CA SER A 279 8.34 42.38 7.14
C SER A 279 7.81 42.25 8.57
N ALA A 280 6.49 42.11 8.75
CA ALA A 280 5.88 42.00 10.08
C ALA A 280 5.64 40.54 10.51
N TRP A 281 5.87 39.55 9.63
CA TRP A 281 5.53 38.16 9.89
C TRP A 281 6.28 37.58 11.10
N ASP A 282 7.60 37.75 11.16
CA ASP A 282 8.45 37.12 12.18
C ASP A 282 8.15 37.63 13.59
N SER A 283 7.67 38.86 13.73
CA SER A 283 7.26 39.44 15.01
C SER A 283 5.80 39.17 15.35
N THR A 284 4.92 39.19 14.35
CA THR A 284 3.47 39.06 14.56
C THR A 284 3.04 37.60 14.77
N SER A 285 3.53 36.67 13.94
CA SER A 285 3.11 35.26 13.96
C SER A 285 3.41 34.55 15.28
N VAL A 286 4.53 34.87 15.92
CA VAL A 286 4.96 34.27 17.20
C VAL A 286 4.43 35.02 18.43
N SER A 287 3.82 36.19 18.25
CA SER A 287 3.20 36.94 19.34
C SER A 287 2.02 36.18 19.93
N ALA A 288 1.81 36.31 21.25
CA ALA A 288 0.74 35.62 21.96
C ALA A 288 -0.64 35.85 21.32
N ALA A 289 -1.40 34.76 21.18
CA ALA A 289 -2.72 34.80 20.57
C ALA A 289 -3.69 35.70 21.35
N THR A 290 -4.42 36.53 20.62
CA THR A 290 -5.41 37.47 21.18
C THR A 290 -6.67 37.41 20.35
N ALA A 291 -7.83 37.26 20.99
CA ALA A 291 -9.12 37.15 20.30
C ALA A 291 -9.40 38.37 19.41
N GLY A 292 -9.80 38.14 18.17
CA GLY A 292 -10.15 39.18 17.20
C GLY A 292 -8.95 39.93 16.58
N ILE A 293 -7.71 39.61 16.95
CA ILE A 293 -6.51 40.19 16.34
C ILE A 293 -5.90 39.16 15.39
N ALA A 294 -5.80 39.53 14.11
CA ALA A 294 -5.27 38.64 13.08
C ALA A 294 -3.77 38.34 13.26
N ASN A 295 -3.35 37.19 12.74
CA ASN A 295 -1.96 36.76 12.56
C ASN A 295 -1.12 36.56 13.84
N LYS A 296 -1.69 36.69 15.05
CA LYS A 296 -0.97 36.41 16.31
C LYS A 296 -1.23 34.99 16.77
N PHE A 297 -0.32 34.06 16.47
CA PHE A 297 -0.56 32.63 16.65
C PHE A 297 0.11 32.03 17.88
N GLY A 298 0.97 32.77 18.59
CA GLY A 298 1.69 32.26 19.77
C GLY A 298 2.55 31.03 19.47
N GLY A 299 3.06 30.90 18.24
CA GLY A 299 3.83 29.75 17.78
C GLY A 299 3.01 28.55 17.26
N GLN A 300 1.69 28.71 17.10
CA GLN A 300 0.82 27.70 16.48
C GLN A 300 1.03 27.57 14.96
N VAL A 301 1.52 28.64 14.32
CA VAL A 301 1.92 28.66 12.90
C VAL A 301 3.40 29.04 12.84
N LEU A 302 4.24 28.15 12.31
CA LEU A 302 5.68 28.41 12.13
C LEU A 302 6.11 28.19 10.68
N THR A 303 7.06 29.01 10.25
CA THR A 303 7.69 29.01 8.92
C THR A 303 9.20 28.97 9.09
N ARG A 304 9.98 28.90 8.00
CA ARG A 304 11.45 28.91 8.07
C ARG A 304 12.02 30.00 8.98
N SER A 305 11.54 31.23 8.83
CA SER A 305 12.04 32.38 9.59
C SER A 305 11.61 32.39 11.06
N THR A 306 10.60 31.60 11.42
CA THR A 306 10.06 31.51 12.78
C THR A 306 10.31 30.16 13.46
N GLY A 307 11.12 29.28 12.85
CA GLY A 307 11.61 28.04 13.47
C GLY A 307 11.08 26.74 12.85
N GLY A 308 10.34 26.80 11.74
CA GLY A 308 10.00 25.63 10.93
C GLY A 308 11.24 25.10 10.18
N VAL A 309 11.40 23.78 10.15
CA VAL A 309 12.54 23.10 9.52
C VAL A 309 12.08 21.80 8.87
N PRO A 310 12.79 21.29 7.83
CA PRO A 310 12.39 20.06 7.18
C PRO A 310 12.63 18.86 8.10
N LEU A 311 11.69 17.92 8.11
CA LEU A 311 11.77 16.66 8.83
C LEU A 311 12.01 15.53 7.82
N LEU A 312 13.20 14.94 7.86
CA LEU A 312 13.65 13.97 6.85
C LEU A 312 13.69 12.56 7.42
N LEU A 313 13.24 11.58 6.63
CA LEU A 313 13.39 10.16 6.93
C LEU A 313 14.87 9.74 6.80
N PRO A 314 15.33 8.71 7.51
CA PRO A 314 16.73 8.25 7.42
C PRO A 314 17.21 7.99 5.99
N MET A 315 16.39 7.39 5.12
CA MET A 315 16.77 7.13 3.72
C MET A 315 17.04 8.41 2.91
N GLN A 316 16.36 9.52 3.25
CA GLN A 316 16.53 10.81 2.56
C GLN A 316 17.85 11.47 2.95
N LEU A 317 18.35 11.19 4.16
CA LEU A 317 19.66 11.67 4.61
C LEU A 317 20.80 11.03 3.82
N GLU A 318 20.57 9.85 3.20
CA GLU A 318 21.48 9.24 2.22
C GLU A 318 21.28 9.72 0.78
N GLY A 319 20.35 10.62 0.53
CA GLY A 319 20.03 11.10 -0.81
C GLY A 319 19.08 10.19 -1.60
N ASN A 320 18.45 9.20 -0.98
CA ASN A 320 17.41 8.40 -1.64
C ASN A 320 16.08 9.15 -1.68
N MET A 321 15.34 9.00 -2.77
CA MET A 321 13.97 9.50 -2.88
C MET A 321 13.03 8.75 -1.92
N THR A 322 12.04 9.45 -1.36
CA THR A 322 11.04 8.86 -0.46
C THR A 322 10.16 7.79 -1.12
N ARG A 323 9.94 7.88 -2.44
CA ARG A 323 9.17 6.92 -3.25
C ARG A 323 9.76 5.52 -3.23
N GLU A 324 11.07 5.39 -3.02
CA GLU A 324 11.71 4.10 -2.91
C GLU A 324 11.05 3.21 -1.84
N ILE A 325 10.43 3.80 -0.81
CA ILE A 325 9.77 3.06 0.26
C ILE A 325 8.73 2.04 -0.21
N ILE A 326 8.09 2.24 -1.37
CA ILE A 326 7.08 1.32 -1.91
C ILE A 326 7.62 0.35 -2.97
N LYS A 327 8.79 0.58 -3.55
CA LYS A 327 9.31 -0.27 -4.62
C LYS A 327 9.93 -1.57 -4.08
N ARG A 328 10.12 -2.56 -4.95
CA ARG A 328 10.86 -3.80 -4.62
C ARG A 328 12.35 -3.52 -4.33
N THR A 329 12.94 -4.36 -3.50
CA THR A 329 14.36 -4.32 -3.12
C THR A 329 15.26 -4.68 -4.29
N LEU A 330 16.40 -4.01 -4.39
CA LEU A 330 17.43 -4.25 -5.40
C LEU A 330 18.71 -4.79 -4.74
N PRO A 331 19.52 -5.60 -5.45
CA PRO A 331 20.80 -6.09 -4.94
C PRO A 331 21.79 -4.98 -4.55
N SER A 332 21.67 -3.79 -5.14
CA SER A 332 22.51 -2.62 -4.86
C SER A 332 21.97 -1.71 -3.74
N ASP A 333 20.80 -2.03 -3.15
CA ASP A 333 20.23 -1.20 -2.09
C ASP A 333 21.19 -1.11 -0.90
N SER A 334 21.34 0.09 -0.34
CA SER A 334 22.00 0.24 0.95
C SER A 334 21.18 -0.49 2.03
N THR A 335 21.82 -0.80 3.16
CA THR A 335 21.11 -1.40 4.30
C THR A 335 19.94 -0.53 4.77
N ILE A 336 20.03 0.79 4.63
CA ILE A 336 18.93 1.70 5.02
C ILE A 336 17.80 1.64 4.05
N LEU A 337 18.12 1.74 2.76
CA LEU A 337 17.13 1.76 1.72
C LEU A 337 16.32 0.46 1.76
N SER A 338 17.02 -0.68 1.77
CA SER A 338 16.39 -2.00 1.91
C SER A 338 15.54 -2.12 3.17
N GLN A 339 16.03 -1.68 4.34
CA GLN A 339 15.25 -1.71 5.59
C GLN A 339 14.07 -0.75 5.60
N ALA A 340 14.12 0.32 4.79
CA ALA A 340 13.03 1.27 4.72
C ALA A 340 11.90 0.82 3.79
N ARG A 341 12.21 0.06 2.73
CA ARG A 341 11.23 -0.50 1.79
C ARG A 341 10.20 -1.39 2.48
N TYR A 342 8.93 -1.23 2.11
CA TYR A 342 7.83 -2.02 2.66
C TYR A 342 7.91 -3.49 2.27
N GLN A 343 8.46 -3.84 1.11
CA GLN A 343 8.69 -5.24 0.74
C GLN A 343 9.58 -5.95 1.78
N TYR A 344 10.66 -5.32 2.25
CA TYR A 344 11.52 -5.91 3.26
C TYR A 344 10.81 -6.02 4.61
N LYS A 345 10.08 -4.98 5.01
CA LYS A 345 9.32 -4.92 6.28
C LYS A 345 8.15 -5.89 6.34
N SER A 346 7.56 -6.24 5.20
CA SER A 346 6.32 -7.02 5.15
C SER A 346 6.50 -8.47 5.54
N GLN A 347 5.55 -9.00 6.31
CA GLN A 347 5.50 -10.41 6.66
C GLN A 347 4.64 -11.23 5.72
N ILE A 348 3.85 -10.57 4.86
CA ILE A 348 3.14 -11.20 3.75
C ILE A 348 3.50 -10.44 2.49
N ARG A 349 3.94 -11.14 1.45
CA ARG A 349 4.32 -10.56 0.16
C ARG A 349 3.51 -11.21 -0.95
N ILE A 350 2.90 -10.42 -1.81
CA ILE A 350 2.17 -10.86 -3.01
C ILE A 350 2.84 -10.16 -4.18
N LEU A 351 3.68 -10.89 -4.91
CA LEU A 351 4.44 -10.39 -6.05
C LEU A 351 3.88 -11.03 -7.32
N ILE A 352 3.70 -10.25 -8.37
CA ILE A 352 3.22 -10.73 -9.66
C ILE A 352 4.02 -10.04 -10.77
N ASP A 353 4.56 -10.84 -11.67
CA ASP A 353 5.30 -10.41 -12.86
C ASP A 353 4.74 -11.11 -14.12
N ASP A 354 5.28 -10.80 -15.29
CA ASP A 354 4.94 -11.53 -16.53
C ASP A 354 5.42 -12.99 -16.53
N GLU A 355 4.82 -13.82 -17.40
CA GLU A 355 5.32 -15.18 -17.60
C GLU A 355 6.57 -15.19 -18.48
N GLY A 356 7.55 -16.02 -18.11
CA GLY A 356 8.80 -16.13 -18.86
C GLY A 356 9.79 -14.99 -18.58
N GLN A 357 9.57 -14.24 -17.50
CA GLN A 357 10.48 -13.21 -16.98
C GLN A 357 11.94 -13.68 -16.96
N SER A 358 12.81 -12.77 -17.36
CA SER A 358 14.24 -13.02 -17.55
C SER A 358 14.90 -13.35 -16.20
N ALA A 359 15.77 -14.36 -16.17
CA ALA A 359 16.62 -14.64 -15.00
C ALA A 359 17.54 -13.46 -14.61
N ASN A 360 17.51 -12.36 -15.39
CA ASN A 360 18.30 -11.16 -15.21
C ASN A 360 17.51 -9.97 -14.62
N ASP A 361 16.20 -10.09 -14.34
CA ASP A 361 15.47 -9.05 -13.59
C ASP A 361 15.89 -9.09 -12.12
N ALA A 362 16.62 -8.07 -11.68
CA ALA A 362 17.13 -7.94 -10.32
C ALA A 362 16.04 -7.76 -9.26
N ALA A 363 14.82 -7.37 -9.65
CA ALA A 363 13.66 -7.18 -8.78
C ALA A 363 12.52 -8.18 -9.04
N GLY A 364 12.70 -9.07 -10.02
CA GLY A 364 11.71 -10.06 -10.43
C GLY A 364 11.56 -11.23 -9.45
N ILE A 365 10.49 -11.99 -9.64
CA ILE A 365 10.23 -13.22 -8.88
C ILE A 365 11.30 -14.27 -9.21
N PRO A 366 11.96 -14.89 -8.21
CA PRO A 366 12.92 -15.95 -8.46
C PRO A 366 12.29 -17.14 -9.20
N THR A 367 12.97 -17.65 -10.23
CA THR A 367 12.47 -18.75 -11.08
C THR A 367 12.15 -20.05 -10.32
N ALA A 368 12.70 -20.25 -9.13
CA ALA A 368 12.45 -21.41 -8.27
C ALA A 368 11.26 -21.25 -7.31
N GLN A 369 10.57 -20.10 -7.33
CA GLN A 369 9.47 -19.76 -6.43
C GLN A 369 8.23 -19.36 -7.22
N GLY A 370 7.06 -19.43 -6.60
CA GLY A 370 5.79 -19.00 -7.19
C GLY A 370 5.20 -20.02 -8.17
N VAL A 371 4.18 -19.60 -8.90
CA VAL A 371 3.49 -20.40 -9.92
C VAL A 371 3.13 -19.57 -11.14
N ASN A 372 3.19 -20.17 -12.33
CA ASN A 372 2.70 -19.55 -13.56
C ASN A 372 1.18 -19.68 -13.62
N LEU A 373 0.48 -18.55 -13.74
CA LEU A 373 -0.98 -18.46 -13.76
C LEU A 373 -1.58 -19.23 -14.95
N SER A 374 -0.94 -19.21 -16.12
CA SER A 374 -1.41 -19.94 -17.31
C SER A 374 -1.46 -21.46 -17.13
N THR A 375 -0.65 -22.00 -16.21
CA THR A 375 -0.53 -23.44 -15.94
C THR A 375 -0.97 -23.82 -14.53
N PHE A 376 -1.36 -22.86 -13.69
CA PHE A 376 -1.71 -23.13 -12.30
C PHE A 376 -2.95 -24.00 -12.21
N ASN A 377 -2.81 -25.12 -11.50
CA ASN A 377 -3.92 -25.99 -11.17
C ASN A 377 -4.04 -26.03 -9.64
N PRO A 378 -5.16 -25.61 -9.05
CA PRO A 378 -5.31 -25.61 -7.60
C PRO A 378 -5.13 -27.00 -7.01
N VAL A 379 -4.54 -27.03 -5.81
CA VAL A 379 -4.29 -28.27 -5.08
C VAL A 379 -5.61 -28.80 -4.53
N PRO A 380 -5.99 -30.06 -4.80
CA PRO A 380 -7.10 -30.70 -4.11
C PRO A 380 -6.80 -30.73 -2.61
N LEU A 381 -7.67 -30.13 -1.80
CA LEU A 381 -7.50 -30.08 -0.36
C LEU A 381 -7.67 -31.49 0.23
N PRO A 382 -6.84 -31.92 1.21
CA PRO A 382 -6.81 -33.30 1.67
C PRO A 382 -8.20 -33.81 2.10
N ASN A 383 -8.64 -34.91 1.48
CA ASN A 383 -9.80 -35.68 1.93
C ASN A 383 -9.30 -36.82 2.83
N LEU A 384 -8.97 -36.54 4.09
CA LEU A 384 -8.50 -37.60 5.00
C LEU A 384 -9.70 -38.39 5.57
N ALA A 385 -10.28 -39.24 4.73
CA ALA A 385 -11.27 -40.24 5.12
C ALA A 385 -10.60 -41.54 5.61
N THR A 386 -9.70 -41.49 6.59
CA THR A 386 -9.04 -42.70 7.12
C THR A 386 -9.30 -42.99 8.60
N SER A 387 -10.24 -42.30 9.26
CA SER A 387 -10.72 -42.72 10.59
C SER A 387 -11.92 -43.65 10.45
N THR A 388 -11.73 -44.93 10.74
CA THR A 388 -12.80 -45.96 10.72
C THR A 388 -13.74 -45.89 11.93
N THR A 389 -13.62 -44.88 12.81
CA THR A 389 -14.41 -44.80 14.06
C THR A 389 -14.96 -43.41 14.40
N VAL A 390 -14.97 -42.46 13.47
CA VAL A 390 -15.71 -41.20 13.65
C VAL A 390 -16.51 -40.89 12.40
N ALA A 391 -17.81 -40.73 12.56
CA ALA A 391 -18.74 -40.40 11.49
C ALA A 391 -18.36 -39.07 10.81
N ALA A 392 -18.32 -39.12 9.47
CA ALA A 392 -18.81 -38.08 8.57
C ALA A 392 -18.28 -36.64 8.76
N ASN A 393 -16.96 -36.47 8.65
CA ASN A 393 -16.36 -35.19 8.22
C ASN A 393 -15.68 -35.42 6.86
N GLY A 394 -16.45 -35.29 5.78
CA GLY A 394 -15.92 -35.35 4.41
C GLY A 394 -15.25 -34.04 3.98
N GLY A 395 -14.23 -34.17 3.12
CA GLY A 395 -13.73 -33.19 2.14
C GLY A 395 -13.46 -31.73 2.58
N GLY A 396 -12.21 -31.28 2.42
CA GLY A 396 -11.72 -29.94 2.82
C GLY A 396 -12.65 -28.76 2.53
N ARG A 397 -12.97 -28.01 3.59
CA ARG A 397 -13.95 -26.91 3.60
C ARG A 397 -13.20 -25.59 3.81
N ALA A 398 -12.85 -24.90 2.72
CA ALA A 398 -11.78 -23.89 2.75
C ALA A 398 -12.01 -22.74 3.75
N LEU A 399 -13.17 -22.08 3.79
CA LEU A 399 -13.48 -21.05 4.80
C LEU A 399 -15.02 -20.91 4.93
N TRP A 400 -15.67 -21.59 5.86
CA TRP A 400 -17.13 -21.42 6.06
C TRP A 400 -17.42 -20.22 6.97
N ARG A 401 -18.53 -19.50 6.77
CA ARG A 401 -19.07 -18.59 7.81
C ARG A 401 -19.40 -19.41 9.06
N ILE A 402 -19.12 -18.86 10.24
CA ILE A 402 -19.56 -19.46 11.50
C ILE A 402 -21.08 -19.21 11.60
N ASN A 403 -21.87 -20.23 11.24
CA ASN A 403 -23.31 -20.39 11.48
C ASN A 403 -24.16 -19.10 11.56
N ASP A 404 -24.67 -18.61 10.42
CA ASP A 404 -25.63 -17.50 10.36
C ASP A 404 -27.09 -17.97 10.59
N ASN A 405 -27.34 -19.28 10.68
CA ASN A 405 -28.69 -19.83 10.82
C ASN A 405 -29.04 -20.08 12.29
N ASN A 406 -29.43 -19.02 12.99
CA ASN A 406 -30.15 -19.18 14.26
C ASN A 406 -31.57 -18.60 14.14
N THR A 407 -32.53 -19.46 13.83
CA THR A 407 -33.96 -19.14 13.72
C THR A 407 -34.63 -18.94 15.09
N GLY A 408 -33.90 -18.50 16.12
CA GLY A 408 -34.40 -18.32 17.48
C GLY A 408 -33.86 -17.05 18.12
N PHE A 409 -34.76 -16.14 18.50
CA PHE A 409 -34.54 -14.84 19.14
C PHE A 409 -33.89 -14.90 20.56
N ALA A 410 -32.88 -15.75 20.79
CA ALA A 410 -32.20 -15.80 22.09
C ALA A 410 -30.73 -16.25 22.09
N ASN A 411 -30.16 -16.69 20.97
CA ASN A 411 -28.72 -17.01 20.88
C ASN A 411 -28.10 -16.28 19.69
N SER A 412 -28.14 -14.95 19.75
CA SER A 412 -27.32 -14.07 18.92
C SER A 412 -25.85 -14.35 19.20
N TYR A 413 -25.02 -14.30 18.17
CA TYR A 413 -23.58 -14.15 18.33
C TYR A 413 -23.35 -12.85 19.10
N ASN A 414 -23.15 -12.95 20.41
CA ASN A 414 -22.75 -11.84 21.27
C ASN A 414 -21.25 -12.02 21.54
N GLU A 415 -20.44 -11.24 20.83
CA GLU A 415 -18.97 -11.23 20.91
C GLU A 415 -18.44 -10.91 22.33
N GLN A 416 -19.30 -10.51 23.26
CA GLN A 416 -18.89 -10.05 24.60
C GLN A 416 -18.88 -11.15 25.67
N THR A 417 -19.46 -12.34 25.46
CA THR A 417 -19.68 -13.32 26.57
C THR A 417 -19.27 -14.79 26.35
N SER A 418 -18.66 -15.21 25.24
CA SER A 418 -18.30 -16.63 25.04
C SER A 418 -16.82 -16.93 24.78
N PRO A 419 -16.00 -17.10 25.84
CA PRO A 419 -14.61 -17.58 25.71
C PRO A 419 -14.42 -19.11 25.74
N VAL A 420 -15.47 -19.94 25.88
CA VAL A 420 -15.27 -21.33 26.39
C VAL A 420 -15.97 -22.48 25.63
N ASN A 421 -16.81 -22.25 24.62
CA ASN A 421 -17.55 -23.37 24.01
C ASN A 421 -16.97 -23.83 22.67
N SER A 422 -16.60 -25.10 22.62
CA SER A 422 -16.27 -25.87 21.41
C SER A 422 -17.45 -25.86 20.43
N TRP A 423 -17.26 -25.27 19.26
CA TRP A 423 -18.29 -25.12 18.24
C TRP A 423 -18.45 -26.39 17.41
N ASN A 424 -19.63 -27.00 17.43
CA ASN A 424 -19.97 -28.14 16.59
C ASN A 424 -20.43 -27.64 15.21
N MET A 425 -19.71 -28.03 14.15
CA MET A 425 -20.13 -27.82 12.76
C MET A 425 -21.41 -28.62 12.51
N GLN A 426 -22.48 -28.00 12.00
CA GLN A 426 -23.74 -28.70 11.79
C GLN A 426 -23.63 -29.69 10.61
N GLN A 427 -23.85 -30.98 10.89
CA GLN A 427 -24.37 -31.94 9.91
C GLN A 427 -25.85 -31.60 9.70
N GLN A 428 -26.23 -31.06 8.55
CA GLN A 428 -27.59 -31.24 8.08
C GLN A 428 -27.66 -32.57 7.33
N ASN A 429 -28.60 -33.42 7.72
CA ASN A 429 -28.84 -34.79 7.23
C ASN A 429 -29.26 -34.89 5.72
N GLY A 430 -28.76 -34.02 4.86
CA GLY A 430 -28.81 -34.15 3.40
C GLY A 430 -27.57 -34.86 2.89
N THR A 431 -27.70 -35.71 1.88
CA THR A 431 -26.57 -36.30 1.15
C THR A 431 -25.57 -35.19 0.78
N ALA A 432 -24.33 -35.33 1.25
CA ALA A 432 -23.28 -34.33 1.15
C ALA A 432 -23.04 -33.90 -0.30
N VAL A 433 -23.46 -32.68 -0.64
CA VAL A 433 -23.04 -32.01 -1.88
C VAL A 433 -21.62 -31.52 -1.62
N GLN A 434 -20.67 -32.25 -2.22
CA GLN A 434 -19.24 -32.13 -1.98
C GLN A 434 -18.71 -30.76 -2.47
N ALA A 435 -17.70 -30.22 -1.79
CA ALA A 435 -16.91 -29.09 -2.26
C ALA A 435 -16.09 -29.53 -3.50
N ASP A 436 -16.75 -29.59 -4.65
CA ASP A 436 -16.15 -30.01 -5.90
C ASP A 436 -15.30 -28.89 -6.51
N THR A 437 -14.02 -28.90 -6.11
CA THR A 437 -12.87 -28.29 -6.78
C THR A 437 -12.88 -26.77 -6.99
N VAL A 438 -12.13 -26.08 -6.12
CA VAL A 438 -11.58 -24.73 -6.31
C VAL A 438 -10.80 -24.67 -7.63
N ARG A 439 -11.27 -23.93 -8.64
CA ARG A 439 -10.52 -23.71 -9.89
C ARG A 439 -10.56 -22.26 -10.35
N GLY A 440 -9.60 -21.48 -9.86
CA GLY A 440 -9.54 -20.04 -10.07
C GLY A 440 -8.46 -19.47 -10.94
N ILE A 441 -7.75 -20.28 -11.72
CA ILE A 441 -6.72 -19.77 -12.67
C ILE A 441 -6.52 -20.75 -13.85
N LYS A 442 -7.58 -21.30 -14.45
CA LYS A 442 -7.38 -22.18 -15.63
C LYS A 442 -7.49 -21.37 -16.92
N ALA A 443 -6.45 -21.39 -17.73
CA ALA A 443 -6.40 -20.82 -19.08
C ALA A 443 -7.56 -21.29 -20.00
N PRO A 444 -7.82 -20.61 -21.13
CA PRO A 444 -8.70 -21.12 -22.18
C PRO A 444 -8.36 -22.58 -22.53
N PRO A 445 -9.35 -23.37 -22.98
CA PRO A 445 -9.17 -24.80 -23.22
C PRO A 445 -7.94 -25.05 -24.10
N ALA A 446 -7.07 -25.97 -23.68
CA ALA A 446 -5.80 -26.23 -24.34
C ALA A 446 -6.00 -26.45 -25.85
N VAL A 447 -5.30 -25.65 -26.66
CA VAL A 447 -5.28 -25.80 -28.11
C VAL A 447 -4.32 -26.93 -28.47
N ILE A 448 -4.87 -28.01 -29.01
CA ILE A 448 -4.13 -29.24 -29.26
C ILE A 448 -3.77 -29.31 -30.74
N VAL A 449 -2.49 -29.51 -31.02
CA VAL A 449 -2.02 -29.66 -32.40
C VAL A 449 -2.54 -30.97 -32.98
N ILE A 450 -3.08 -30.92 -34.19
CA ILE A 450 -3.49 -32.08 -34.96
C ILE A 450 -2.25 -32.65 -35.65
N SER A 451 -1.99 -33.94 -35.46
CA SER A 451 -0.87 -34.68 -36.07
C SER A 451 -1.32 -35.52 -37.27
N GLY A 452 -2.62 -35.71 -37.46
CA GLY A 452 -3.15 -36.41 -38.62
C GLY A 452 -4.66 -36.31 -38.76
N VAL A 453 -5.14 -36.33 -40.01
CA VAL A 453 -6.56 -36.45 -40.33
C VAL A 453 -6.73 -37.56 -41.36
N SER A 454 -7.63 -38.52 -41.08
CA SER A 454 -7.83 -39.69 -41.93
C SER A 454 -9.30 -40.03 -42.09
N LYS A 455 -9.63 -40.72 -43.18
CA LYS A 455 -10.97 -41.23 -43.46
C LYS A 455 -10.83 -42.52 -44.26
N ALA A 456 -11.36 -43.63 -43.74
CA ALA A 456 -11.14 -44.98 -44.29
C ALA A 456 -12.09 -45.37 -45.44
N GLY A 457 -12.89 -44.43 -45.96
CA GLY A 457 -13.86 -44.65 -47.03
C GLY A 457 -15.03 -43.68 -46.96
N SER A 458 -15.89 -43.69 -47.98
CA SER A 458 -17.02 -42.75 -48.11
C SER A 458 -18.10 -42.90 -47.03
N SER A 459 -18.15 -44.05 -46.36
CA SER A 459 -19.07 -44.36 -45.26
C SER A 459 -18.41 -44.27 -43.87
N SER A 460 -17.11 -43.97 -43.80
CA SER A 460 -16.38 -43.85 -42.52
C SER A 460 -16.39 -42.41 -42.00
N LEU A 461 -16.35 -42.24 -40.68
CA LEU A 461 -16.17 -40.92 -40.08
C LEU A 461 -14.73 -40.42 -40.29
N ILE A 462 -14.59 -39.09 -40.37
CA ILE A 462 -13.27 -38.46 -40.32
C ILE A 462 -12.70 -38.70 -38.92
N THR A 463 -11.47 -39.22 -38.85
CA THR A 463 -10.72 -39.41 -37.61
C THR A 463 -9.63 -38.34 -37.52
N ILE A 464 -9.68 -37.56 -36.45
CA ILE A 464 -8.62 -36.62 -36.08
C ILE A 464 -7.67 -37.33 -35.12
N THR A 465 -6.38 -37.18 -35.37
CA THR A 465 -5.31 -37.62 -34.48
C THR A 465 -4.59 -36.38 -33.96
N THR A 466 -4.43 -36.28 -32.66
CA THR A 466 -3.73 -35.18 -31.99
C THR A 466 -2.28 -35.55 -31.69
N ALA A 467 -1.40 -34.55 -31.64
CA ALA A 467 0.03 -34.75 -31.36
C ALA A 467 0.30 -35.25 -29.93
N THR A 468 -0.60 -34.93 -29.00
CA THR A 468 -0.55 -35.33 -27.58
C THR A 468 -1.92 -35.86 -27.13
N ASN A 469 -2.01 -36.38 -25.90
CA ASN A 469 -3.27 -36.83 -25.32
C ASN A 469 -4.28 -35.67 -25.28
N HIS A 470 -5.44 -35.84 -25.93
CA HIS A 470 -6.40 -34.76 -26.07
C HIS A 470 -7.34 -34.58 -24.88
N GLY A 471 -7.47 -35.56 -23.98
CA GLY A 471 -8.33 -35.46 -22.79
C GLY A 471 -9.84 -35.42 -23.06
N PHE A 472 -10.28 -35.21 -24.30
CA PHE A 472 -11.70 -35.21 -24.70
C PHE A 472 -12.39 -36.56 -24.46
N SER A 473 -13.70 -36.50 -24.20
CA SER A 473 -14.63 -37.62 -24.05
C SER A 473 -15.59 -37.72 -25.24
N THR A 474 -16.19 -38.89 -25.44
CA THR A 474 -17.26 -39.06 -26.43
C THR A 474 -18.43 -38.12 -26.11
N GLY A 475 -18.89 -37.37 -27.10
CA GLY A 475 -19.94 -36.36 -26.97
C GLY A 475 -19.42 -34.93 -26.79
N ASP A 476 -18.10 -34.73 -26.65
CA ASP A 476 -17.55 -33.39 -26.56
C ASP A 476 -17.67 -32.61 -27.88
N LYS A 477 -17.84 -31.29 -27.79
CA LYS A 477 -17.85 -30.39 -28.95
C LYS A 477 -16.48 -29.74 -29.10
N VAL A 478 -15.88 -29.88 -30.28
CA VAL A 478 -14.56 -29.35 -30.60
C VAL A 478 -14.61 -28.42 -31.80
N PHE A 479 -13.68 -27.47 -31.88
CA PHE A 479 -13.46 -26.62 -33.05
C PHE A 479 -12.12 -26.95 -33.68
N ILE A 480 -12.11 -27.09 -35.01
CA ILE A 480 -10.90 -27.40 -35.78
C ILE A 480 -10.58 -26.25 -36.72
N ALA A 481 -9.35 -25.73 -36.63
CA ALA A 481 -8.87 -24.60 -37.40
C ALA A 481 -7.50 -24.89 -38.04
N ASN A 482 -7.08 -24.05 -38.99
CA ASN A 482 -5.72 -24.03 -39.57
C ASN A 482 -5.25 -25.35 -40.21
N LEU A 483 -6.18 -26.16 -40.70
CA LEU A 483 -5.92 -27.48 -41.29
C LEU A 483 -5.70 -27.39 -42.81
N VAL A 484 -4.62 -28.01 -43.31
CA VAL A 484 -4.30 -28.04 -44.75
C VAL A 484 -4.41 -29.47 -45.29
N GLY A 485 -5.12 -29.64 -46.41
CA GLY A 485 -5.31 -30.93 -47.09
C GLY A 485 -6.61 -31.66 -46.76
N ALA A 486 -7.30 -31.33 -45.66
CA ALA A 486 -8.59 -31.93 -45.30
C ALA A 486 -9.63 -30.85 -44.86
N PRO A 487 -9.97 -29.87 -45.73
CA PRO A 487 -10.81 -28.73 -45.35
C PRO A 487 -12.20 -29.11 -44.84
N GLN A 488 -12.69 -30.29 -45.20
CA GLN A 488 -13.97 -30.87 -44.76
C GLN A 488 -14.01 -31.17 -43.25
N ALA A 489 -12.86 -31.17 -42.57
CA ALA A 489 -12.77 -31.33 -41.12
C ALA A 489 -12.71 -29.99 -40.37
N LEU A 490 -12.63 -28.83 -41.05
CA LEU A 490 -12.64 -27.51 -40.42
C LEU A 490 -14.02 -27.19 -39.83
N GLY A 491 -14.04 -26.46 -38.72
CA GLY A 491 -15.26 -26.02 -38.05
C GLY A 491 -15.59 -26.80 -36.78
N GLY A 492 -16.83 -26.65 -36.31
CA GLY A 492 -17.32 -27.22 -35.04
C GLY A 492 -17.90 -28.62 -35.20
N TRP A 493 -17.53 -29.54 -34.30
CA TRP A 493 -17.91 -30.96 -34.38
C TRP A 493 -18.20 -31.55 -33.00
N THR A 494 -19.25 -32.37 -32.91
CA THR A 494 -19.37 -33.33 -31.79
C THR A 494 -18.48 -34.53 -32.10
N ILE A 495 -17.74 -35.03 -31.10
CA ILE A 495 -16.76 -36.09 -31.32
C ILE A 495 -17.18 -37.43 -30.71
N THR A 496 -16.60 -38.52 -31.21
CA THR A 496 -16.56 -39.81 -30.50
C THR A 496 -15.11 -40.17 -30.22
N LYS A 497 -14.77 -40.38 -28.94
CA LYS A 497 -13.40 -40.74 -28.54
C LYS A 497 -13.06 -42.12 -29.08
N VAL A 498 -11.94 -42.22 -29.79
CA VAL A 498 -11.41 -43.49 -30.30
C VAL A 498 -10.24 -43.96 -29.43
N SER A 499 -9.34 -43.05 -29.07
CA SER A 499 -8.24 -43.31 -28.14
C SER A 499 -7.92 -42.05 -27.32
N ASN A 500 -6.82 -42.05 -26.56
CA ASN A 500 -6.37 -40.82 -25.88
C ASN A 500 -5.81 -39.77 -26.84
N THR A 501 -5.46 -40.14 -28.08
CA THR A 501 -4.87 -39.25 -29.08
C THR A 501 -5.67 -39.21 -30.37
N SER A 502 -6.88 -39.78 -30.40
CA SER A 502 -7.72 -39.75 -31.59
C SER A 502 -9.21 -39.78 -31.28
N PHE A 503 -9.98 -39.09 -32.11
CA PHE A 503 -11.43 -39.06 -32.04
C PHE A 503 -12.02 -38.89 -33.45
N THR A 504 -13.26 -39.34 -33.63
CA THR A 504 -13.99 -39.17 -34.88
C THR A 504 -14.93 -37.98 -34.83
N LEU A 505 -15.14 -37.33 -35.98
CA LEU A 505 -16.08 -36.21 -36.14
C LEU A 505 -17.46 -36.77 -36.50
N ASN A 506 -18.42 -36.64 -35.59
CA ASN A 506 -19.76 -37.19 -35.79
C ASN A 506 -20.48 -36.48 -36.95
N GLY A 507 -21.25 -37.23 -37.74
CA GLY A 507 -21.98 -36.71 -38.91
C GLY A 507 -21.18 -36.63 -40.20
N THR A 508 -19.89 -37.01 -40.19
CA THR A 508 -19.03 -36.94 -41.38
C THR A 508 -19.06 -38.19 -42.26
N ASN A 509 -19.94 -39.17 -42.03
CA ASN A 509 -19.98 -40.47 -42.73
C ASN A 509 -20.69 -40.45 -44.10
N THR A 510 -20.72 -39.30 -44.77
CA THR A 510 -21.35 -39.14 -46.10
C THR A 510 -20.33 -38.70 -47.15
N SER A 511 -20.69 -38.85 -48.42
CA SER A 511 -19.84 -38.47 -49.56
C SER A 511 -19.51 -36.98 -49.61
N THR A 512 -20.30 -36.13 -48.94
CA THR A 512 -20.10 -34.67 -48.82
C THR A 512 -18.81 -34.32 -48.07
N TYR A 513 -18.37 -35.18 -47.15
CA TYR A 513 -17.17 -34.98 -46.33
C TYR A 513 -15.99 -35.85 -46.78
N ASN A 514 -15.99 -36.28 -48.05
CA ASN A 514 -14.83 -36.91 -48.66
C ASN A 514 -13.81 -35.86 -49.10
N PHE A 515 -12.54 -36.16 -48.89
CA PHE A 515 -11.41 -35.42 -49.45
C PHE A 515 -10.50 -36.37 -50.22
N SER A 516 -10.05 -35.93 -51.40
CA SER A 516 -9.11 -36.66 -52.26
C SER A 516 -7.65 -36.44 -51.86
N SER A 517 -7.35 -35.37 -51.11
CA SER A 517 -6.04 -35.05 -50.58
C SER A 517 -5.92 -35.54 -49.14
N SER A 518 -4.95 -36.41 -48.85
CA SER A 518 -4.61 -36.75 -47.47
C SER A 518 -4.17 -35.49 -46.71
N TYR A 519 -4.36 -35.50 -45.38
CA TYR A 519 -3.80 -34.48 -44.49
C TYR A 519 -2.35 -34.15 -44.86
N VAL A 520 -2.05 -32.86 -45.06
CA VAL A 520 -0.73 -32.40 -45.47
C VAL A 520 0.06 -31.89 -44.26
N SER A 521 -0.48 -30.91 -43.54
CA SER A 521 0.14 -30.34 -42.34
C SER A 521 -0.85 -29.40 -41.61
N GLY A 522 -0.44 -28.91 -40.44
CA GLY A 522 -1.18 -27.94 -39.66
C GLY A 522 -2.38 -28.53 -38.92
N GLY A 523 -3.29 -27.68 -38.48
CA GLY A 523 -4.47 -28.08 -37.74
C GLY A 523 -4.32 -27.90 -36.23
N THR A 524 -5.26 -27.19 -35.64
CA THR A 524 -5.45 -27.12 -34.19
C THR A 524 -6.86 -27.53 -33.84
N VAL A 525 -7.02 -28.16 -32.68
CA VAL A 525 -8.31 -28.49 -32.10
C VAL A 525 -8.40 -28.03 -30.66
N TYR A 526 -9.49 -27.37 -30.31
CA TYR A 526 -9.83 -27.06 -28.92
C TYR A 526 -11.29 -27.43 -28.67
N SER A 527 -11.62 -27.71 -27.41
CA SER A 527 -12.97 -28.15 -27.03
C SER A 527 -13.73 -27.05 -26.30
N PHE A 528 -15.01 -26.93 -26.61
CA PHE A 528 -15.96 -26.08 -25.89
C PHE A 528 -16.56 -26.77 -24.66
N THR A 529 -16.45 -28.11 -24.55
CA THR A 529 -17.14 -28.89 -23.51
C THR A 529 -16.25 -29.85 -22.72
N SER A 530 -15.00 -30.07 -23.14
CA SER A 530 -14.02 -30.88 -22.39
C SER A 530 -13.37 -30.08 -21.26
N ILE A 531 -14.07 -29.06 -20.78
CA ILE A 531 -13.68 -28.33 -19.59
C ILE A 531 -13.83 -29.32 -18.43
N PRO A 532 -12.84 -29.44 -17.53
CA PRO A 532 -12.91 -30.44 -16.49
C PRO A 532 -14.21 -30.24 -15.70
N LYS A 533 -14.99 -31.31 -15.62
CA LYS A 533 -16.29 -31.30 -14.97
C LYS A 533 -16.10 -31.44 -13.46
N SER A 534 -17.05 -30.94 -12.66
CA SER A 534 -17.14 -31.34 -11.25
C SER A 534 -17.41 -32.86 -11.16
N ALA A 535 -17.28 -33.47 -9.99
CA ALA A 535 -17.62 -34.89 -9.82
C ALA A 535 -19.11 -35.17 -10.15
N ASN A 536 -19.94 -34.11 -10.13
CA ASN A 536 -21.34 -34.12 -10.52
C ASN A 536 -21.61 -33.92 -12.02
N GLY A 537 -20.56 -33.78 -12.85
CA GLY A 537 -20.69 -33.70 -14.31
C GLY A 537 -21.02 -32.32 -14.88
N ALA A 538 -21.07 -31.27 -14.06
CA ALA A 538 -21.24 -29.89 -14.51
C ALA A 538 -19.96 -29.38 -15.17
N ALA A 539 -20.08 -28.71 -16.32
CA ALA A 539 -18.93 -28.10 -17.01
C ALA A 539 -18.50 -26.86 -16.22
N ILE A 540 -17.27 -26.87 -15.71
CA ILE A 540 -16.70 -25.69 -15.06
C ILE A 540 -16.35 -24.68 -16.15
N PRO A 541 -16.64 -23.37 -16.04
CA PRO A 541 -16.25 -22.41 -17.05
C PRO A 541 -14.73 -22.39 -17.28
N PRO A 542 -14.25 -22.18 -18.52
CA PRO A 542 -12.83 -21.87 -18.72
C PRO A 542 -12.53 -20.54 -18.01
N GLY A 543 -11.37 -20.44 -17.35
CA GLY A 543 -10.97 -19.19 -16.72
C GLY A 543 -10.63 -18.13 -17.77
N SER A 544 -10.42 -16.90 -17.32
CA SER A 544 -10.20 -15.72 -18.17
C SER A 544 -8.94 -15.78 -19.04
N GLY A 545 -8.08 -16.78 -18.86
CA GLY A 545 -6.84 -16.88 -19.61
C GLY A 545 -5.70 -16.01 -19.10
N ILE A 546 -5.82 -15.41 -17.92
CA ILE A 546 -4.76 -14.58 -17.32
C ILE A 546 -3.41 -15.31 -17.34
N THR A 547 -2.41 -14.61 -17.87
CA THR A 547 -0.99 -14.95 -17.80
C THR A 547 -0.34 -14.13 -16.69
N GLY A 548 0.64 -14.73 -16.01
CA GLY A 548 1.55 -14.05 -15.08
C GLY A 548 2.31 -15.06 -14.21
N HIS A 549 3.42 -14.66 -13.63
CA HIS A 549 4.11 -15.42 -12.58
C HIS A 549 3.75 -14.80 -11.23
N ILE A 550 3.08 -15.54 -10.35
CA ILE A 550 2.70 -15.05 -9.01
C ILE A 550 3.49 -15.75 -7.92
N LEU A 551 3.87 -15.00 -6.88
CA LEU A 551 4.50 -15.49 -5.68
C LEU A 551 3.81 -14.87 -4.45
N ILE A 552 3.25 -15.71 -3.58
CA ILE A 552 2.75 -15.34 -2.26
C ILE A 552 3.66 -15.95 -1.20
N GLN A 553 4.25 -15.11 -0.37
CA GLN A 553 5.14 -15.53 0.71
C GLN A 553 4.66 -15.05 2.07
N ILE A 554 4.99 -15.85 3.08
CA ILE A 554 5.01 -15.39 4.48
C ILE A 554 6.44 -15.30 4.98
N VAL A 555 6.71 -14.40 5.90
CA VAL A 555 8.00 -14.27 6.58
C VAL A 555 7.82 -14.62 8.06
N ASP A 556 8.64 -15.54 8.57
CA ASP A 556 8.58 -15.95 9.98
C ASP A 556 9.30 -14.96 10.91
N SER A 557 9.25 -15.22 12.22
CA SER A 557 9.87 -14.35 13.25
C SER A 557 11.40 -14.27 13.14
N ASN A 558 12.04 -15.17 12.40
CA ASN A 558 13.49 -15.16 12.15
C ASN A 558 13.84 -14.47 10.82
N GLY A 559 12.84 -13.95 10.09
CA GLY A 559 13.04 -13.31 8.80
C GLY A 559 13.09 -14.28 7.61
N VAL A 560 12.77 -15.57 7.80
CA VAL A 560 12.79 -16.55 6.70
C VAL A 560 11.50 -16.48 5.90
N ALA A 561 11.62 -16.17 4.60
CA ALA A 561 10.50 -16.18 3.67
C ALA A 561 10.15 -17.60 3.21
N ARG A 562 8.86 -17.93 3.19
CA ARG A 562 8.31 -19.24 2.77
C ARG A 562 7.27 -19.02 1.68
N ASP A 563 7.43 -19.72 0.58
CA ASP A 563 6.45 -19.76 -0.50
C ASP A 563 5.19 -20.52 -0.05
N VAL A 564 4.05 -19.85 -0.10
CA VAL A 564 2.72 -20.38 0.24
C VAL A 564 1.72 -20.20 -0.91
N THR A 565 2.23 -19.90 -2.11
CA THR A 565 1.45 -19.48 -3.27
C THR A 565 0.36 -20.48 -3.63
N SER A 566 0.73 -21.75 -3.78
CA SER A 566 -0.22 -22.79 -4.17
C SER A 566 -1.29 -23.01 -3.12
N GLN A 567 -0.98 -22.90 -1.82
CA GLN A 567 -1.96 -23.04 -0.75
C GLN A 567 -2.95 -21.88 -0.77
N ILE A 568 -2.48 -20.63 -0.72
CA ILE A 568 -3.33 -19.45 -0.62
C ILE A 568 -4.24 -19.30 -1.85
N LEU A 569 -3.71 -19.51 -3.06
CA LEU A 569 -4.52 -19.47 -4.28
C LEU A 569 -5.53 -20.63 -4.37
N SER A 570 -5.27 -21.75 -3.68
CA SER A 570 -6.20 -22.89 -3.62
C SER A 570 -7.27 -22.75 -2.53
N MET A 571 -7.24 -21.71 -1.68
CA MET A 571 -8.25 -21.49 -0.64
C MET A 571 -9.57 -20.89 -1.18
N GLY A 572 -9.68 -20.65 -2.49
CA GLY A 572 -10.45 -19.50 -2.98
C GLY A 572 -11.65 -19.67 -3.91
N MET A 573 -12.11 -20.84 -4.35
CA MET A 573 -13.28 -20.90 -5.23
C MET A 573 -14.27 -22.01 -4.90
N THR A 574 -15.42 -21.63 -4.38
CA THR A 574 -16.60 -22.49 -4.33
C THR A 574 -17.70 -21.83 -5.17
N GLU A 575 -18.45 -22.63 -5.93
CA GLU A 575 -19.66 -22.15 -6.60
C GLU A 575 -20.56 -21.45 -5.56
N GLY A 576 -20.89 -20.18 -5.78
CA GLY A 576 -21.87 -19.42 -4.98
C GLY A 576 -21.34 -18.26 -4.11
N GLU A 577 -20.14 -18.33 -3.52
CA GLU A 577 -19.53 -17.16 -2.82
C GLU A 577 -17.99 -17.16 -2.85
N PRO A 578 -17.36 -16.00 -3.12
CA PRO A 578 -15.91 -15.88 -3.13
C PRO A 578 -15.33 -15.89 -1.69
N ASN A 579 -14.65 -16.98 -1.34
CA ASN A 579 -13.93 -17.17 -0.06
C ASN A 579 -12.41 -16.99 -0.20
N ALA A 580 -11.88 -16.61 -1.37
CA ALA A 580 -10.46 -16.33 -1.52
C ALA A 580 -10.00 -15.13 -0.68
N ILE A 581 -8.70 -15.12 -0.40
CA ILE A 581 -7.99 -13.95 0.13
C ILE A 581 -7.60 -13.01 -1.02
N VAL A 582 -7.12 -13.58 -2.13
CA VAL A 582 -6.63 -12.86 -3.32
C VAL A 582 -7.49 -13.20 -4.54
N TYR A 583 -7.94 -12.20 -5.28
CA TYR A 583 -8.71 -12.36 -6.52
C TYR A 583 -7.99 -11.71 -7.69
N LEU A 584 -7.97 -12.44 -8.81
CA LEU A 584 -7.42 -11.98 -10.09
C LEU A 584 -8.50 -11.90 -11.19
N GLN A 585 -9.63 -12.58 -10.98
CA GLN A 585 -10.71 -12.72 -11.94
C GLN A 585 -12.04 -13.00 -11.22
N ARG A 586 -13.14 -12.76 -11.92
CA ARG A 586 -14.51 -13.01 -11.45
C ARG A 586 -15.44 -13.25 -12.64
N PRO A 587 -16.67 -13.76 -12.42
CA PRO A 587 -17.67 -13.81 -13.48
C PRO A 587 -18.01 -12.41 -14.03
N LEU A 588 -18.23 -12.30 -15.34
CA LEU A 588 -18.53 -11.03 -16.00
C LEU A 588 -19.74 -10.32 -15.37
N TRP A 589 -20.80 -11.05 -15.00
CA TRP A 589 -21.97 -10.45 -14.34
C TRP A 589 -21.64 -9.71 -13.04
N ALA A 590 -20.65 -10.18 -12.27
CA ALA A 590 -20.28 -9.58 -10.98
C ALA A 590 -19.75 -8.16 -11.15
N SER A 591 -19.16 -7.84 -12.30
CA SER A 591 -18.71 -6.49 -12.64
C SER A 591 -19.84 -5.45 -12.77
N PHE A 592 -21.09 -5.90 -12.96
CA PHE A 592 -22.26 -5.05 -13.15
C PHE A 592 -23.21 -5.01 -11.94
N VAL A 593 -23.05 -5.88 -10.93
CA VAL A 593 -24.03 -6.00 -9.82
C VAL A 593 -23.43 -6.00 -8.41
N GLN A 594 -22.13 -6.17 -8.24
CA GLN A 594 -21.55 -6.42 -6.92
C GLN A 594 -21.48 -5.18 -5.99
N GLY A 595 -22.12 -4.07 -6.35
CA GLY A 595 -22.16 -2.82 -5.57
C GLY A 595 -23.15 -2.76 -4.40
N SER A 596 -23.68 -3.85 -3.83
CA SER A 596 -24.64 -3.76 -2.70
C SER A 596 -24.41 -4.75 -1.54
N ARG A 597 -23.17 -5.02 -1.14
CA ARG A 597 -22.93 -6.04 -0.10
C ARG A 597 -23.37 -5.64 1.32
N ASP A 598 -23.43 -4.34 1.65
CA ASP A 598 -23.57 -3.87 3.05
C ASP A 598 -24.78 -2.95 3.28
N ALA A 599 -25.99 -3.46 3.06
CA ALA A 599 -27.21 -2.77 3.47
C ALA A 599 -28.03 -3.65 4.43
N SER A 600 -27.54 -3.86 5.65
CA SER A 600 -28.34 -4.46 6.73
C SER A 600 -28.73 -3.42 7.77
N GLY A 601 -29.93 -2.86 7.62
CA GLY A 601 -30.63 -2.02 8.61
C GLY A 601 -32.13 -2.33 8.62
N VAL A 602 -32.66 -2.82 9.74
CA VAL A 602 -33.95 -3.49 9.95
C VAL A 602 -35.21 -2.60 9.78
N ALA A 603 -36.24 -3.04 9.03
CA ALA A 603 -37.63 -3.28 9.51
C ALA A 603 -38.72 -3.47 8.40
N LEU A 604 -39.29 -4.69 8.39
CA LEU A 604 -40.71 -5.07 8.13
C LEU A 604 -41.44 -4.70 6.82
N ASN A 605 -41.84 -5.77 6.13
CA ASN A 605 -42.57 -5.95 4.87
C ASN A 605 -44.08 -5.60 4.95
N THR A 606 -44.75 -5.30 3.81
CA THR A 606 -46.02 -5.95 3.34
C THR A 606 -46.78 -5.29 2.16
N GLY A 607 -46.41 -4.14 1.58
CA GLY A 607 -47.32 -3.39 0.68
C GLY A 607 -46.87 -3.09 -0.76
N VAL A 608 -45.80 -3.70 -1.26
CA VAL A 608 -45.02 -3.12 -2.35
C VAL A 608 -45.49 -3.57 -3.76
N ASN A 609 -45.80 -2.56 -4.57
CA ASN A 609 -45.85 -2.49 -6.04
C ASN A 609 -47.19 -2.55 -6.78
N GLY A 610 -47.74 -1.36 -7.03
CA GLY A 610 -48.60 -1.09 -8.17
C GLY A 610 -48.53 0.37 -8.63
N ASP A 611 -47.44 0.81 -9.28
CA ASP A 611 -47.49 1.80 -10.38
C ASP A 611 -46.17 1.85 -11.19
N ALA A 612 -46.25 2.38 -12.40
CA ALA A 612 -45.63 1.86 -13.63
C ALA A 612 -44.73 2.85 -14.38
N ASN A 613 -44.02 3.78 -13.72
CA ASN A 613 -43.16 4.73 -14.44
C ASN A 613 -41.77 4.90 -13.79
N TYR A 614 -40.76 4.28 -14.45
CA TYR A 614 -39.33 4.63 -14.61
C TYR A 614 -38.26 3.60 -14.15
N SER A 615 -37.27 3.38 -15.04
CA SER A 615 -36.32 2.26 -15.15
C SER A 615 -34.85 2.71 -15.40
N ASN A 616 -33.86 2.05 -14.75
CA ASN A 616 -32.64 1.34 -15.26
C ASN A 616 -31.78 0.87 -14.05
N CYS A 617 -30.89 -0.14 -14.05
CA CYS A 617 -30.56 -1.26 -14.95
C CYS A 617 -30.13 -2.55 -14.18
N LEU A 618 -30.00 -2.51 -12.83
CA LEU A 618 -30.11 -3.70 -11.94
C LEU A 618 -31.50 -4.34 -12.05
N THR A 619 -32.51 -3.52 -12.34
CA THR A 619 -33.92 -3.91 -12.47
C THR A 619 -34.20 -4.81 -13.68
N ASP A 620 -33.27 -4.96 -14.63
CA ASP A 620 -33.44 -5.87 -15.78
C ASP A 620 -32.68 -7.20 -15.65
N ILE A 621 -31.58 -7.27 -14.87
CA ILE A 621 -31.06 -8.57 -14.40
C ILE A 621 -32.14 -9.28 -13.56
N LEU A 622 -32.94 -8.48 -12.85
CA LEU A 622 -34.11 -8.87 -12.07
C LEU A 622 -35.42 -9.04 -12.85
N THR A 623 -35.56 -8.69 -14.13
CA THR A 623 -36.85 -9.04 -14.77
C THR A 623 -36.95 -10.54 -14.98
N LYS A 624 -35.84 -11.25 -15.24
CA LYS A 624 -35.85 -12.71 -15.45
C LYS A 624 -34.46 -13.37 -15.30
N THR A 625 -34.01 -13.77 -14.09
CA THR A 625 -33.36 -15.09 -13.83
C THR A 625 -32.65 -15.25 -12.46
N HIS A 626 -32.66 -16.50 -12.00
CA HIS A 626 -32.56 -17.05 -10.65
C HIS A 626 -31.18 -17.69 -10.41
N ILE A 627 -30.53 -17.52 -9.26
CA ILE A 627 -29.27 -18.24 -8.97
C ILE A 627 -29.59 -19.64 -8.44
N GLY A 628 -29.14 -20.70 -9.12
CA GLY A 628 -29.22 -22.08 -8.63
C GLY A 628 -28.15 -22.40 -7.57
N ALA A 629 -28.27 -23.54 -6.88
CA ALA A 629 -27.29 -23.99 -5.89
C ALA A 629 -25.87 -24.27 -6.46
N ASP A 630 -25.75 -24.22 -7.79
CA ASP A 630 -24.53 -24.29 -8.62
C ASP A 630 -23.94 -22.91 -8.96
N GLY A 631 -24.55 -21.81 -8.48
CA GLY A 631 -24.08 -20.44 -8.73
C GLY A 631 -24.38 -19.92 -10.14
N GLU A 632 -25.18 -20.64 -10.92
CA GLU A 632 -25.57 -20.28 -12.29
C GLU A 632 -26.94 -19.56 -12.33
N ILE A 633 -27.12 -18.65 -13.29
CA ILE A 633 -28.38 -17.94 -13.57
C ILE A 633 -29.36 -18.87 -14.36
N LYS A 634 -30.47 -19.34 -13.74
CA LYS A 634 -31.55 -20.20 -14.30
C LYS A 634 -32.86 -19.45 -14.54
N VAL A 635 -33.63 -19.82 -15.58
CA VAL A 635 -34.82 -19.09 -16.10
C VAL A 635 -36.13 -19.82 -15.76
N THR A 636 -37.02 -19.27 -14.90
CA THR A 636 -38.44 -19.73 -14.81
C THR A 636 -39.40 -18.60 -14.39
N ALA A 637 -40.71 -18.77 -14.58
CA ALA A 637 -41.74 -17.71 -14.47
C ALA A 637 -42.39 -17.59 -13.07
N GLY A 638 -42.39 -16.39 -12.48
CA GLY A 638 -43.16 -16.01 -11.28
C GLY A 638 -42.32 -15.27 -10.22
N VAL A 639 -42.55 -13.96 -10.08
CA VAL A 639 -41.65 -12.87 -9.57
C VAL A 639 -41.65 -12.70 -8.02
N PRO A 640 -40.57 -12.13 -7.39
CA PRO A 640 -40.58 -11.54 -6.04
C PRO A 640 -40.50 -9.99 -6.01
N VAL A 641 -40.66 -9.36 -4.84
CA VAL A 641 -40.88 -7.91 -4.61
C VAL A 641 -39.72 -7.23 -3.83
N GLN A 642 -39.41 -5.94 -4.08
CA GLN A 642 -38.32 -5.12 -3.49
C GLN A 642 -38.84 -4.02 -2.53
N ASP A 643 -38.05 -3.60 -1.52
CA ASP A 643 -38.38 -2.60 -0.49
C ASP A 643 -38.33 -1.14 -0.98
N ALA A 644 -39.28 -0.32 -0.53
CA ALA A 644 -39.50 1.04 -1.03
C ALA A 644 -38.64 2.14 -0.37
N THR A 645 -37.74 1.83 0.58
CA THR A 645 -36.95 2.87 1.27
C THR A 645 -35.47 2.86 0.86
N TYR A 646 -34.87 1.70 0.55
CA TYR A 646 -33.39 1.60 0.46
C TYR A 646 -32.81 0.83 -0.74
N GLY A 647 -33.62 0.38 -1.69
CA GLY A 647 -33.10 -0.11 -2.98
C GLY A 647 -32.27 -1.41 -2.95
N TYR A 648 -32.31 -2.20 -1.87
CA TYR A 648 -31.71 -3.55 -1.81
C TYR A 648 -32.75 -4.67 -1.75
N LEU A 649 -32.31 -5.90 -2.03
CA LEU A 649 -33.09 -7.14 -1.94
C LEU A 649 -33.28 -7.56 -0.48
N THR A 650 -34.52 -7.73 0.00
CA THR A 650 -34.81 -8.01 1.42
C THR A 650 -35.09 -9.48 1.77
N GLN A 651 -35.14 -10.43 0.84
CA GLN A 651 -35.18 -11.86 1.18
C GLN A 651 -34.72 -12.81 0.05
N ILE A 652 -33.83 -13.75 0.38
CA ILE A 652 -33.55 -14.97 -0.39
C ILE A 652 -34.30 -16.10 0.34
N VAL A 653 -35.31 -16.69 -0.28
CA VAL A 653 -36.01 -17.86 0.30
C VAL A 653 -35.29 -19.11 -0.17
N ASP A 654 -34.77 -19.85 0.81
CA ASP A 654 -34.23 -21.20 0.64
C ASP A 654 -35.36 -22.22 0.40
N ASP A 655 -34.95 -23.31 -0.20
CA ASP A 655 -35.69 -24.51 -0.60
C ASP A 655 -36.74 -24.96 0.44
N ALA A 656 -37.99 -24.51 0.30
CA ALA A 656 -39.09 -25.01 1.12
C ALA A 656 -39.66 -26.29 0.50
N GLY A 657 -39.28 -27.40 1.13
CA GLY A 657 -39.64 -28.78 0.83
C GLY A 657 -40.96 -28.99 0.07
N SER A 658 -40.85 -29.61 -1.09
CA SER A 658 -41.87 -30.55 -1.53
C SER A 658 -41.19 -31.89 -1.84
N GLY A 659 -41.43 -32.86 -0.97
CA GLY A 659 -41.20 -34.25 -1.28
C GLY A 659 -41.90 -34.61 -2.59
N THR A 660 -41.32 -35.59 -3.29
CA THR A 660 -41.70 -36.11 -4.61
C THR A 660 -41.24 -35.30 -5.82
N GLN A 661 -39.95 -35.42 -6.14
CA GLN A 661 -39.46 -35.38 -7.52
C GLN A 661 -39.39 -36.83 -8.06
N PRO A 662 -40.32 -37.27 -8.93
CA PRO A 662 -40.09 -38.40 -9.81
C PRO A 662 -39.27 -37.93 -11.02
N GLN A 663 -38.16 -38.63 -11.27
CA GLN A 663 -37.38 -38.65 -12.52
C GLN A 663 -36.85 -37.31 -13.09
N ARG A 664 -35.51 -37.20 -13.02
CA ARG A 664 -34.63 -36.57 -14.02
C ARG A 664 -35.29 -36.38 -15.40
N SER A 665 -35.40 -35.14 -15.88
CA SER A 665 -35.87 -34.78 -17.23
C SER A 665 -34.73 -34.52 -18.21
N ASP A 666 -33.58 -35.14 -18.01
CA ASP A 666 -32.53 -35.39 -19.00
C ASP A 666 -33.00 -36.40 -20.08
N MET A 667 -34.13 -36.12 -20.74
CA MET A 667 -34.44 -36.46 -22.14
C MET A 667 -35.79 -35.86 -22.57
N PRO A 668 -35.90 -35.21 -23.74
CA PRO A 668 -37.19 -34.75 -24.29
C PRO A 668 -37.98 -35.92 -24.88
N GLY A 669 -39.18 -36.16 -24.37
CA GLY A 669 -40.16 -37.06 -24.99
C GLY A 669 -41.15 -36.28 -25.87
N GLY A 670 -41.09 -36.51 -27.19
CA GLY A 670 -42.17 -36.14 -28.13
C GLY A 670 -41.78 -35.17 -29.26
N ILE A 671 -41.18 -35.69 -30.34
CA ILE A 671 -41.03 -35.01 -31.64
C ILE A 671 -42.24 -35.37 -32.51
N PRO A 672 -43.02 -34.43 -33.07
CA PRO A 672 -43.98 -34.71 -34.14
C PRO A 672 -43.31 -34.79 -35.51
N THR A 673 -43.86 -35.67 -36.35
CA THR A 673 -43.34 -36.10 -37.65
C THR A 673 -43.53 -35.09 -38.79
N SER A 674 -42.42 -34.81 -39.46
CA SER A 674 -42.16 -34.85 -40.91
C SER A 674 -43.02 -34.18 -41.99
N ALA A 675 -44.27 -33.75 -41.80
CA ALA A 675 -45.13 -33.34 -42.93
C ALA A 675 -45.41 -31.82 -43.08
N GLY A 676 -44.91 -30.99 -42.16
CA GLY A 676 -44.75 -29.53 -42.33
C GLY A 676 -43.30 -29.06 -42.20
N CYS A 677 -42.39 -29.96 -41.83
CA CYS A 677 -41.00 -29.79 -42.16
C CYS A 677 -40.87 -30.23 -43.62
N ALA A 678 -40.28 -29.44 -44.49
CA ALA A 678 -39.42 -30.07 -45.48
C ALA A 678 -38.04 -30.20 -44.80
N ALA A 679 -37.63 -31.30 -44.16
CA ALA A 679 -38.28 -32.56 -43.81
C ALA A 679 -37.55 -33.15 -42.58
N SER A 680 -38.31 -33.34 -41.49
CA SER A 680 -38.18 -34.39 -40.47
C SER A 680 -36.85 -34.72 -39.77
N ALA A 681 -36.91 -34.63 -38.43
CA ALA A 681 -36.06 -35.25 -37.39
C ALA A 681 -34.90 -34.41 -36.81
N ASN A 682 -35.31 -33.57 -35.84
CA ASN A 682 -34.57 -32.99 -34.72
C ASN A 682 -33.95 -31.58 -34.90
N PRO A 683 -34.25 -30.64 -33.96
CA PRO A 683 -34.97 -29.39 -34.26
C PRO A 683 -34.41 -28.22 -33.42
N VAL A 684 -33.19 -28.38 -32.86
CA VAL A 684 -32.57 -27.45 -31.89
C VAL A 684 -31.84 -26.32 -32.61
N LEU A 685 -32.18 -26.13 -33.89
CA LEU A 685 -31.84 -24.92 -34.60
C LEU A 685 -33.03 -24.24 -35.24
N CYS A 686 -34.23 -24.81 -35.32
CA CYS A 686 -35.23 -24.02 -36.05
C CYS A 686 -35.52 -22.66 -35.37
N ASP A 687 -35.43 -22.56 -34.04
CA ASP A 687 -35.48 -21.26 -33.32
C ASP A 687 -34.11 -20.68 -32.92
N LEU A 688 -33.07 -21.51 -32.79
CA LEU A 688 -31.69 -21.03 -32.55
C LEU A 688 -31.17 -20.21 -33.76
N LEU A 689 -31.81 -20.35 -34.93
CA LEU A 689 -31.56 -19.57 -36.15
C LEU A 689 -32.33 -18.24 -36.21
N THR A 690 -33.41 -18.06 -35.44
CA THR A 690 -34.17 -16.79 -35.38
C THR A 690 -33.64 -15.80 -34.34
N ASP A 691 -32.89 -16.26 -33.33
CA ASP A 691 -32.28 -15.39 -32.31
C ASP A 691 -31.05 -14.60 -32.81
N TRP A 692 -30.52 -14.94 -33.98
CA TRP A 692 -29.30 -14.35 -34.55
C TRP A 692 -29.57 -13.14 -35.49
N GLY A 693 -30.78 -12.57 -35.43
CA GLY A 693 -31.33 -11.68 -36.47
C GLY A 693 -31.73 -10.26 -36.11
N THR A 694 -31.62 -9.77 -34.86
CA THR A 694 -32.03 -8.37 -34.54
C THR A 694 -31.09 -7.63 -33.59
N ALA A 695 -30.39 -6.61 -34.13
CA ALA A 695 -29.93 -5.33 -33.57
C ALA A 695 -29.41 -5.14 -32.11
N ASN A 696 -29.37 -6.12 -31.21
CA ASN A 696 -28.86 -5.94 -29.84
C ASN A 696 -27.82 -7.01 -29.48
N TRP A 697 -26.57 -6.59 -29.43
CA TRP A 697 -25.34 -7.37 -29.23
C TRP A 697 -25.08 -7.77 -27.74
N SER A 698 -25.97 -7.38 -26.80
CA SER A 698 -25.90 -7.70 -25.37
C SER A 698 -26.40 -9.11 -24.99
N THR A 699 -26.86 -9.90 -25.97
CA THR A 699 -27.43 -11.25 -25.77
C THR A 699 -26.50 -12.39 -26.18
N ASN A 700 -25.28 -12.12 -26.65
CA ASN A 700 -24.37 -13.12 -27.24
C ASN A 700 -23.02 -13.26 -26.49
N ARG A 701 -22.98 -12.93 -25.19
CA ARG A 701 -21.83 -13.14 -24.30
C ARG A 701 -22.23 -14.05 -23.15
N ASP A 702 -21.42 -15.05 -22.84
CA ASP A 702 -21.59 -15.88 -21.66
C ASP A 702 -21.39 -15.02 -20.41
N TRP A 703 -22.46 -14.57 -19.75
CA TRP A 703 -22.38 -13.75 -18.52
C TRP A 703 -21.67 -14.46 -17.36
N ASN A 704 -21.59 -15.79 -17.42
CA ASN A 704 -20.83 -16.65 -16.52
C ASN A 704 -19.37 -16.84 -16.96
N ALA A 705 -18.94 -16.24 -18.06
CA ALA A 705 -17.53 -16.21 -18.44
C ALA A 705 -16.72 -15.56 -17.33
N VAL A 706 -15.61 -16.21 -16.98
CA VAL A 706 -14.68 -15.65 -16.01
C VAL A 706 -13.80 -14.65 -16.75
N VAL A 707 -13.77 -13.42 -16.24
CA VAL A 707 -13.04 -12.28 -16.81
C VAL A 707 -12.09 -11.71 -15.77
N PRO A 708 -11.02 -11.00 -16.17
CA PRO A 708 -10.18 -10.28 -15.22
C PRO A 708 -10.97 -9.18 -14.54
N ILE A 709 -10.37 -8.66 -13.48
CA ILE A 709 -10.93 -7.53 -12.75
C ILE A 709 -10.28 -6.28 -13.31
N ASN A 710 -11.02 -5.57 -14.16
CA ASN A 710 -10.59 -4.30 -14.74
C ASN A 710 -11.51 -3.18 -14.27
N VAL A 711 -10.94 -1.99 -14.09
CA VAL A 711 -11.68 -0.75 -13.82
C VAL A 711 -11.21 0.31 -14.81
N TYR A 712 -12.13 1.10 -15.36
CA TYR A 712 -11.77 2.28 -16.12
C TYR A 712 -11.59 3.48 -15.19
N ASN A 713 -10.38 4.01 -15.11
CA ASN A 713 -10.10 5.22 -14.37
C ASN A 713 -10.26 6.43 -15.28
N VAL A 714 -11.37 7.15 -15.13
CA VAL A 714 -11.73 8.30 -15.99
C VAL A 714 -10.66 9.39 -15.96
N ARG A 715 -10.02 9.61 -14.79
CA ARG A 715 -8.94 10.61 -14.63
C ARG A 715 -7.72 10.25 -15.44
N GLU A 716 -7.37 8.97 -15.48
CA GLU A 716 -6.18 8.48 -16.17
C GLU A 716 -6.39 8.33 -17.69
N GLY A 717 -7.63 8.07 -18.12
CA GLY A 717 -7.96 7.93 -19.54
C GLY A 717 -7.95 9.24 -20.33
N ARG A 718 -8.62 10.28 -19.80
CA ARG A 718 -8.75 11.58 -20.47
C ARG A 718 -7.76 12.59 -19.89
N ILE A 719 -6.58 12.68 -20.49
CA ILE A 719 -5.46 13.50 -19.95
C ILE A 719 -5.63 15.02 -20.08
N ASN A 720 -6.50 15.50 -20.98
CA ASN A 720 -6.81 16.93 -21.13
C ASN A 720 -8.21 17.15 -21.73
N THR A 721 -8.66 18.40 -21.72
CA THR A 721 -10.00 18.78 -22.16
C THR A 721 -10.19 18.69 -23.68
N GLY A 722 -9.11 18.67 -24.45
CA GLY A 722 -9.12 18.51 -25.90
C GLY A 722 -9.51 17.11 -26.37
N LEU A 723 -9.37 16.10 -25.50
CA LEU A 723 -9.85 14.74 -25.75
C LEU A 723 -11.37 14.63 -25.50
N ALA A 724 -12.06 13.83 -26.31
CA ALA A 724 -13.49 13.58 -26.18
C ALA A 724 -13.81 12.93 -24.82
N ALA A 725 -14.73 13.54 -24.06
CA ALA A 725 -15.11 13.07 -22.73
C ALA A 725 -15.89 11.75 -22.75
N ASN A 726 -16.62 11.47 -23.84
CA ASN A 726 -17.46 10.29 -23.99
C ASN A 726 -16.72 9.05 -24.56
N ALA A 727 -15.40 9.12 -24.67
CA ALA A 727 -14.57 8.02 -25.15
C ALA A 727 -13.87 7.30 -24.00
N VAL A 728 -13.56 6.02 -24.23
CA VAL A 728 -12.75 5.20 -23.32
C VAL A 728 -11.31 5.16 -23.84
N TYR A 729 -10.43 5.73 -23.03
CA TYR A 729 -8.97 5.68 -23.04
C TYR A 729 -8.38 4.27 -22.92
N GLU A 730 -7.57 3.74 -23.85
CA GLU A 730 -6.70 2.56 -23.56
C GLU A 730 -5.93 2.77 -22.26
N ARG A 731 -5.24 3.93 -22.17
CA ARG A 731 -4.53 4.38 -20.96
C ARG A 731 -5.41 4.34 -19.70
N GLY A 732 -6.71 4.62 -19.78
CA GLY A 732 -7.57 4.63 -18.59
C GLY A 732 -7.90 3.24 -18.02
N VAL A 733 -7.64 2.16 -18.77
CA VAL A 733 -7.86 0.79 -18.29
C VAL A 733 -6.83 0.47 -17.20
N THR A 734 -7.31 0.02 -16.04
CA THR A 734 -6.48 -0.37 -14.91
C THR A 734 -6.79 -1.82 -14.55
N ASN A 735 -5.78 -2.68 -14.57
CA ASN A 735 -5.92 -4.05 -14.05
C ASN A 735 -5.96 -4.01 -12.52
N VAL A 736 -6.81 -4.84 -11.92
CA VAL A 736 -7.04 -4.84 -10.47
C VAL A 736 -6.80 -6.23 -9.91
N ILE A 737 -6.01 -6.30 -8.85
CA ILE A 737 -5.95 -7.46 -7.95
C ILE A 737 -6.73 -7.11 -6.70
N GLU A 738 -7.64 -7.98 -6.28
CA GLU A 738 -8.39 -7.72 -5.04
C GLU A 738 -7.84 -8.49 -3.85
N ILE A 739 -7.88 -7.85 -2.68
CA ILE A 739 -7.65 -8.48 -1.39
C ILE A 739 -8.93 -8.34 -0.55
N ASN A 740 -9.49 -9.48 -0.17
CA ASN A 740 -10.60 -9.52 0.77
C ASN A 740 -10.05 -9.43 2.20
N MET A 741 -10.21 -8.24 2.80
CA MET A 741 -9.58 -7.91 4.06
C MET A 741 -10.17 -8.70 5.24
N ARG A 742 -11.45 -9.06 5.19
CA ARG A 742 -12.07 -9.93 6.19
C ARG A 742 -11.51 -11.35 6.13
N ASN A 743 -11.37 -11.92 4.93
CA ASN A 743 -10.81 -13.27 4.78
C ASN A 743 -9.34 -13.31 5.17
N LEU A 744 -8.59 -12.26 4.81
CA LEU A 744 -7.22 -12.07 5.29
C LEU A 744 -7.19 -12.03 6.82
N ALA A 745 -8.01 -11.20 7.46
CA ALA A 745 -8.07 -11.09 8.92
C ALA A 745 -8.39 -12.45 9.59
N ARG A 746 -9.31 -13.23 9.03
CA ARG A 746 -9.63 -14.58 9.52
C ARG A 746 -8.46 -15.54 9.40
N TRP A 747 -7.71 -15.48 8.29
CA TRP A 747 -6.50 -16.28 8.14
C TRP A 747 -5.46 -15.91 9.21
N LEU A 748 -5.15 -14.62 9.38
CA LEU A 748 -4.23 -14.14 10.42
C LEU A 748 -4.68 -14.55 11.84
N ASP A 749 -5.99 -14.55 12.07
CA ASP A 749 -6.57 -14.97 13.35
C ASP A 749 -6.48 -16.50 13.58
N GLY A 750 -6.31 -17.29 12.52
CA GLY A 750 -6.34 -18.76 12.61
C GLY A 750 -7.76 -19.34 12.52
N VAL A 751 -8.74 -18.55 12.06
CA VAL A 751 -10.15 -18.94 11.98
C VAL A 751 -10.45 -19.51 10.59
N TYR A 752 -9.97 -20.74 10.38
CA TYR A 752 -10.14 -21.54 9.18
C TYR A 752 -10.17 -23.04 9.53
N ASP A 753 -10.56 -23.91 8.59
CA ASP A 753 -10.52 -25.36 8.81
C ASP A 753 -9.07 -25.82 9.01
N ASN A 754 -8.72 -26.32 10.21
CA ASN A 754 -7.36 -26.72 10.53
C ASN A 754 -6.81 -27.84 9.63
N ASN A 755 -7.68 -28.62 8.97
CA ASN A 755 -7.26 -29.65 8.02
C ASN A 755 -6.77 -29.05 6.69
N LEU A 756 -7.16 -27.81 6.38
CA LEU A 756 -6.86 -27.13 5.12
C LEU A 756 -5.36 -26.90 4.90
N LEU A 757 -4.68 -26.48 5.97
CA LEU A 757 -3.29 -26.00 5.95
C LEU A 757 -2.37 -26.89 6.81
N GLN A 758 -2.88 -28.03 7.30
CA GLN A 758 -2.12 -28.96 8.11
C GLN A 758 -0.89 -29.47 7.35
N GLY A 759 0.28 -29.42 7.99
CA GLY A 759 1.55 -29.83 7.37
C GLY A 759 2.09 -28.87 6.30
N THR A 760 1.41 -27.74 6.06
CA THR A 760 1.87 -26.70 5.13
C THR A 760 2.59 -25.58 5.88
N SER A 761 3.36 -24.76 5.13
CA SER A 761 3.94 -23.54 5.69
C SER A 761 2.92 -22.40 5.85
N ALA A 762 1.73 -22.49 5.25
CA ALA A 762 0.74 -21.42 5.17
C ALA A 762 -0.07 -21.16 6.46
N LEU A 763 0.33 -21.75 7.59
CA LEU A 763 -0.31 -21.53 8.88
C LEU A 763 -0.05 -20.12 9.41
N SER A 764 -1.07 -19.48 10.00
CA SER A 764 -0.92 -18.12 10.55
C SER A 764 0.07 -18.03 11.71
N THR A 765 0.30 -19.13 12.42
CA THR A 765 1.34 -19.23 13.46
C THR A 765 2.77 -19.14 12.93
N ASN A 766 2.97 -19.35 11.62
CA ASN A 766 4.28 -19.22 10.99
C ASN A 766 4.59 -17.78 10.55
N ILE A 767 3.62 -16.86 10.64
CA ILE A 767 3.80 -15.47 10.25
C ILE A 767 4.42 -14.71 11.42
N GLY A 768 5.61 -14.17 11.23
CA GLY A 768 6.22 -13.23 12.16
C GLY A 768 5.32 -12.01 12.32
N SER A 769 5.04 -11.59 13.54
CA SER A 769 4.19 -10.40 13.76
C SER A 769 4.56 -9.68 15.07
N PRO A 770 5.84 -9.27 15.22
CA PRO A 770 6.31 -8.62 16.45
C PRO A 770 5.53 -7.35 16.78
N ASP A 771 5.23 -6.52 15.76
CA ASP A 771 4.56 -5.23 15.92
C ASP A 771 3.17 -5.17 15.22
N GLY A 772 2.70 -6.30 14.67
CA GLY A 772 1.52 -6.36 13.80
C GLY A 772 1.80 -7.11 12.51
N TYR A 773 0.94 -6.93 11.51
CA TYR A 773 1.07 -7.56 10.20
C TYR A 773 1.26 -6.51 9.11
N THR A 774 2.25 -6.68 8.25
CA THR A 774 2.42 -5.85 7.06
C THR A 774 2.31 -6.72 5.81
N VAL A 775 1.41 -6.36 4.92
CA VAL A 775 1.17 -6.99 3.61
C VAL A 775 1.77 -6.09 2.55
N TYR A 776 2.64 -6.63 1.72
CA TYR A 776 3.19 -5.95 0.55
C TYR A 776 2.66 -6.59 -0.73
N VAL A 777 2.19 -5.77 -1.66
CA VAL A 777 1.64 -6.20 -2.94
C VAL A 777 2.37 -5.47 -4.06
N SER A 778 2.67 -6.18 -5.14
CA SER A 778 3.33 -5.59 -6.28
C SER A 778 2.95 -6.39 -7.53
N ASP A 779 2.34 -5.69 -8.49
CA ASP A 779 1.98 -6.21 -9.80
C ASP A 779 2.72 -5.43 -10.88
N ARG A 780 3.67 -6.12 -11.50
CA ARG A 780 4.54 -5.64 -12.59
C ARG A 780 4.27 -6.39 -13.89
N ARG A 781 3.07 -6.95 -14.05
CA ARG A 781 2.68 -7.49 -15.36
C ARG A 781 2.56 -6.36 -16.37
N GLY A 782 3.12 -6.57 -17.55
CA GLY A 782 3.21 -5.57 -18.60
C GLY A 782 4.30 -4.52 -18.39
N ASP A 783 5.22 -4.75 -17.45
CA ASP A 783 6.38 -3.89 -17.17
C ASP A 783 7.62 -4.51 -17.82
N GLU A 784 8.25 -3.81 -18.75
CA GLU A 784 9.44 -4.28 -19.45
C GLU A 784 10.70 -4.09 -18.60
N ILE A 785 11.70 -4.93 -18.85
CA ILE A 785 12.94 -4.89 -18.09
C ILE A 785 13.83 -3.77 -18.64
N HIS A 786 14.07 -2.75 -17.83
CA HIS A 786 14.95 -1.63 -18.17
C HIS A 786 16.33 -1.71 -17.47
N SER A 787 17.37 -1.18 -18.12
CA SER A 787 18.71 -1.08 -17.52
C SER A 787 18.81 0.19 -16.68
N MET A 788 19.21 0.04 -15.43
CA MET A 788 19.49 1.16 -14.54
C MET A 788 20.89 1.06 -13.95
N THR A 789 21.53 2.20 -13.68
CA THR A 789 22.85 2.26 -13.06
C THR A 789 22.76 2.93 -11.69
N VAL A 790 23.05 2.17 -10.63
CA VAL A 790 23.08 2.68 -9.25
C VAL A 790 24.47 2.46 -8.67
N ALA A 791 25.06 3.52 -8.11
CA ALA A 791 26.41 3.49 -7.52
C ALA A 791 27.49 2.89 -8.46
N GLY A 792 27.36 3.13 -9.77
CA GLY A 792 28.30 2.64 -10.79
C GLY A 792 28.09 1.19 -11.23
N GLN A 793 27.08 0.48 -10.70
CA GLN A 793 26.71 -0.86 -11.12
C GLN A 793 25.44 -0.82 -11.96
N THR A 794 25.48 -1.46 -13.14
CA THR A 794 24.33 -1.57 -14.03
C THR A 794 23.64 -2.91 -13.82
N PHE A 795 22.33 -2.88 -13.59
CA PHE A 795 21.48 -4.04 -13.53
C PHE A 795 20.19 -3.78 -14.28
N ASN A 796 19.49 -4.86 -14.61
CA ASN A 796 18.24 -4.83 -15.34
C ASN A 796 17.11 -5.06 -14.35
N ALA A 797 16.09 -4.20 -14.34
CA ALA A 797 14.98 -4.30 -13.40
C ALA A 797 13.68 -3.70 -13.97
N THR A 798 12.55 -4.24 -13.52
CA THR A 798 11.17 -3.76 -13.76
C THR A 798 10.71 -2.80 -12.65
N ASN A 799 11.57 -1.89 -12.19
CA ASN A 799 11.31 -1.21 -10.91
C ASN A 799 10.57 0.13 -11.02
N GLY A 800 10.09 0.52 -12.20
CA GLY A 800 9.43 1.81 -12.36
C GLY A 800 10.36 2.96 -11.94
N MET A 801 11.66 2.85 -12.21
CA MET A 801 12.64 3.95 -12.06
C MET A 801 13.16 4.44 -13.41
N VAL A 802 12.73 3.83 -14.52
CA VAL A 802 13.31 4.07 -15.84
C VAL A 802 12.24 4.12 -16.95
N ASP A 803 10.96 4.13 -16.60
CA ASP A 803 9.83 3.82 -17.48
C ASP A 803 8.49 4.52 -17.11
N ASN A 804 8.03 5.43 -17.98
CA ASN A 804 6.66 6.00 -18.01
C ASN A 804 6.15 6.87 -16.87
N GLU A 805 7.02 7.36 -16.00
CA GLU A 805 6.61 8.08 -14.80
C GLU A 805 6.36 9.57 -15.02
N ASP A 806 6.82 10.14 -16.14
CA ASP A 806 6.62 11.55 -16.46
C ASP A 806 5.26 11.80 -17.12
N ILE A 807 4.60 12.90 -16.71
CA ILE A 807 3.29 13.27 -17.25
C ILE A 807 3.46 13.74 -18.70
N TYR A 808 2.66 13.22 -19.64
CA TYR A 808 2.81 13.57 -21.06
C TYR A 808 1.98 14.81 -21.47
N GLY A 809 2.66 15.81 -22.01
CA GLY A 809 2.12 16.94 -22.77
C GLY A 809 2.20 16.74 -24.29
N THR A 810 1.50 17.57 -25.06
CA THR A 810 1.30 17.36 -26.51
C THR A 810 2.51 17.66 -27.39
N ASN A 811 3.66 18.03 -26.80
CA ASN A 811 4.80 18.62 -27.51
C ASN A 811 6.06 17.72 -27.54
N GLY A 812 6.08 16.60 -26.82
CA GLY A 812 7.23 15.67 -26.78
C GLY A 812 8.51 16.27 -26.19
N SER A 813 8.41 17.31 -25.35
CA SER A 813 9.54 17.96 -24.67
C SER A 813 9.24 18.08 -23.18
N LEU A 814 10.26 17.98 -22.32
CA LEU A 814 10.06 18.08 -20.87
C LEU A 814 9.55 19.47 -20.47
N ASP A 815 8.32 19.52 -19.94
CA ASP A 815 7.75 20.71 -19.34
C ASP A 815 7.83 20.70 -17.79
N PRO A 816 7.70 21.86 -17.10
CA PRO A 816 7.85 21.94 -15.64
C PRO A 816 6.87 21.07 -14.82
N GLY A 817 5.75 20.65 -15.41
CA GLY A 817 4.76 19.78 -14.78
C GLY A 817 4.94 18.29 -15.08
N GLU A 818 6.02 17.91 -15.76
CA GLU A 818 6.20 16.55 -16.29
C GLU A 818 7.29 15.77 -15.58
N ASP A 819 8.32 16.44 -15.04
CA ASP A 819 9.50 15.83 -14.41
C ASP A 819 9.20 15.23 -13.02
N VAL A 820 8.36 14.20 -12.99
CA VAL A 820 7.93 13.50 -11.77
C VAL A 820 9.10 12.76 -11.12
N GLN A 821 10.11 12.41 -11.91
CA GLN A 821 11.31 11.71 -11.47
C GLN A 821 12.50 12.61 -11.16
N GLN A 822 12.41 13.91 -11.46
CA GLN A 822 13.47 14.88 -11.24
C GLN A 822 14.77 14.53 -11.98
N THR A 823 14.65 13.95 -13.18
CA THR A 823 15.81 13.54 -14.01
C THR A 823 16.31 14.68 -14.90
N GLY A 824 15.51 15.74 -15.08
CA GLY A 824 15.80 16.81 -16.02
C GLY A 824 15.68 16.39 -17.49
N ALA A 825 15.14 15.22 -17.78
CA ALA A 825 14.78 14.74 -19.11
C ALA A 825 13.39 14.09 -19.09
N ILE A 826 12.72 14.01 -20.24
CA ILE A 826 11.47 13.26 -20.36
C ILE A 826 11.78 11.76 -20.36
N VAL A 827 11.22 11.03 -19.40
CA VAL A 827 11.32 9.57 -19.27
C VAL A 827 9.96 8.95 -19.59
N LYS A 828 9.84 8.40 -20.79
CA LYS A 828 8.62 7.78 -21.32
C LYS A 828 8.96 6.57 -22.18
N ASP A 829 8.20 5.50 -22.01
CA ASP A 829 8.11 4.37 -22.92
C ASP A 829 6.72 4.26 -23.57
N THR A 830 6.64 4.53 -24.87
CA THR A 830 5.40 4.45 -25.63
C THR A 830 4.87 3.03 -25.84
N ASN A 831 5.65 1.98 -25.55
CA ASN A 831 5.22 0.60 -25.74
C ASN A 831 4.35 0.12 -24.56
N GLU A 832 4.76 0.40 -23.33
CA GLU A 832 4.04 0.07 -22.09
C GLU A 832 2.91 1.06 -21.75
N LEU A 833 3.08 2.33 -22.16
CA LEU A 833 2.10 3.39 -21.99
C LEU A 833 1.92 4.21 -23.28
N PRO A 834 1.19 3.64 -24.28
CA PRO A 834 0.93 4.33 -25.53
C PRO A 834 0.14 5.62 -25.33
N ASP A 835 0.22 6.49 -26.35
CA ASP A 835 -0.58 7.70 -26.42
C ASP A 835 -2.09 7.35 -26.32
N PRO A 836 -2.94 8.23 -25.76
CA PRO A 836 -4.37 7.97 -25.61
C PRO A 836 -5.04 7.60 -26.94
N ALA A 837 -5.17 6.30 -27.20
CA ALA A 837 -5.92 5.75 -28.31
C ALA A 837 -7.29 5.33 -27.79
N VAL A 838 -8.34 5.69 -28.54
CA VAL A 838 -9.69 5.25 -28.21
C VAL A 838 -9.75 3.74 -28.35
N LEU A 839 -10.23 3.08 -27.30
CA LEU A 839 -10.43 1.65 -27.21
C LEU A 839 -11.21 1.12 -28.43
N GLY A 840 -10.55 0.36 -29.31
CA GLY A 840 -11.14 -0.24 -30.51
C GLY A 840 -11.12 0.68 -31.74
N ALA A 841 -10.31 0.33 -32.75
CA ALA A 841 -10.21 1.01 -34.03
C ALA A 841 -11.48 0.84 -34.90
N VAL A 842 -12.58 1.49 -34.52
CA VAL A 842 -13.67 1.88 -35.42
C VAL A 842 -14.19 3.24 -34.97
N SER A 843 -14.06 4.24 -35.86
CA SER A 843 -14.78 5.54 -35.96
C SER A 843 -15.96 5.72 -34.98
N PRO A 844 -16.25 6.92 -34.43
CA PRO A 844 -16.89 7.27 -33.14
C PRO A 844 -18.25 6.58 -32.77
N GLY A 845 -18.35 5.27 -32.94
CA GLY A 845 -19.58 4.48 -32.95
C GLY A 845 -19.87 3.79 -31.63
N TYR A 846 -18.94 3.82 -30.67
CA TYR A 846 -19.24 3.47 -29.27
C TYR A 846 -19.90 4.64 -28.52
N GLY A 847 -19.90 5.85 -29.09
CA GLY A 847 -20.27 7.10 -28.41
C GLY A 847 -21.71 7.19 -27.87
N THR A 848 -22.59 6.26 -28.24
CA THR A 848 -23.94 6.13 -27.68
C THR A 848 -24.22 4.78 -27.01
N ASP A 849 -23.33 3.79 -27.16
CA ASP A 849 -23.57 2.42 -26.71
C ASP A 849 -22.77 2.10 -25.44
N ILE A 850 -23.35 2.52 -24.32
CA ILE A 850 -22.73 2.50 -22.99
C ILE A 850 -22.33 1.10 -22.53
N ASN A 851 -23.11 0.07 -22.90
CA ASN A 851 -22.82 -1.30 -22.49
C ASN A 851 -21.61 -1.84 -23.25
N LYS A 852 -21.42 -1.46 -24.54
CA LYS A 852 -20.27 -1.91 -25.33
C LYS A 852 -18.97 -1.41 -24.70
N ARG A 853 -18.98 -0.17 -24.21
CA ARG A 853 -17.82 0.44 -23.54
C ARG A 853 -17.40 -0.40 -22.33
N ALA A 854 -18.33 -0.70 -21.42
CA ALA A 854 -18.03 -1.49 -20.22
C ALA A 854 -17.62 -2.94 -20.50
N ILE A 855 -18.32 -3.60 -21.42
CA ILE A 855 -17.97 -4.97 -21.83
C ILE A 855 -16.57 -5.00 -22.43
N THR A 856 -16.18 -4.01 -23.23
CA THR A 856 -14.84 -3.95 -23.83
C THR A 856 -13.74 -3.75 -22.79
N VAL A 857 -13.98 -2.93 -21.75
CA VAL A 857 -13.04 -2.76 -20.63
C VAL A 857 -12.91 -4.04 -19.80
N ASN A 858 -14.04 -4.69 -19.47
CA ASN A 858 -14.05 -5.89 -18.63
C ASN A 858 -13.48 -7.12 -19.36
N ASP A 859 -13.63 -7.20 -20.69
CA ASP A 859 -13.15 -8.31 -21.52
C ASP A 859 -11.84 -8.03 -22.28
N TRP A 860 -11.12 -6.95 -21.92
CA TRP A 860 -9.96 -6.39 -22.63
C TRP A 860 -8.84 -7.39 -22.98
N ILE A 861 -8.82 -8.57 -22.34
CA ILE A 861 -7.99 -9.72 -22.70
C ILE A 861 -8.12 -10.15 -24.17
N ASN A 862 -9.28 -9.97 -24.82
CA ASN A 862 -9.56 -10.59 -26.11
C ASN A 862 -9.16 -9.77 -27.36
N LEU A 863 -8.59 -8.56 -27.19
CA LEU A 863 -8.32 -7.67 -28.33
C LEU A 863 -6.89 -7.74 -28.87
N ASP A 864 -5.95 -8.30 -28.11
CA ASP A 864 -4.58 -8.45 -28.56
C ASP A 864 -4.36 -9.78 -29.29
N ALA A 865 -4.07 -9.70 -30.60
CA ALA A 865 -3.81 -10.84 -31.49
C ALA A 865 -2.62 -11.74 -31.08
N GLY A 866 -1.92 -11.43 -29.99
CA GLY A 866 -0.76 -12.17 -29.47
C GLY A 866 -1.00 -12.95 -28.17
N GLY A 867 -2.18 -12.89 -27.56
CA GLY A 867 -2.47 -13.61 -26.31
C GLY A 867 -1.66 -13.13 -25.10
N ILE A 868 -1.10 -11.92 -25.16
CA ILE A 868 -0.43 -11.28 -24.02
C ILE A 868 -1.51 -10.59 -23.21
N ASN A 869 -1.90 -11.19 -22.08
CA ASN A 869 -2.78 -10.54 -21.13
C ASN A 869 -1.93 -9.54 -20.35
N HIS A 870 -2.28 -8.25 -20.43
CA HIS A 870 -1.72 -7.15 -19.65
C HIS A 870 -0.50 -6.48 -20.30
N LYS A 871 -0.66 -5.94 -21.52
CA LYS A 871 0.37 -5.13 -22.18
C LYS A 871 0.66 -3.76 -21.55
N MET A 872 -0.22 -3.25 -20.68
CA MET A 872 -0.13 -1.88 -20.19
C MET A 872 0.36 -1.86 -18.75
N PHE A 873 1.27 -0.93 -18.45
CA PHE A 873 1.93 -0.79 -17.13
C PHE A 873 0.98 -0.49 -15.95
N ARG A 874 -0.27 -0.09 -16.21
CA ARG A 874 -1.18 0.41 -15.18
C ARG A 874 -1.89 -0.71 -14.44
N ASN A 875 -1.35 -1.04 -13.28
CA ASN A 875 -1.91 -2.03 -12.35
C ASN A 875 -2.37 -1.38 -11.05
N SER A 876 -3.20 -2.08 -10.28
CA SER A 876 -3.71 -1.60 -9.01
C SER A 876 -4.11 -2.73 -8.07
N VAL A 877 -4.18 -2.40 -6.80
CA VAL A 877 -4.67 -3.28 -5.74
C VAL A 877 -5.97 -2.70 -5.21
N ARG A 878 -7.03 -3.50 -5.15
CA ARG A 878 -8.27 -3.13 -4.49
C ARG A 878 -8.43 -3.89 -3.19
N ILE A 879 -8.61 -3.18 -2.09
CA ILE A 879 -8.99 -3.79 -0.82
C ILE A 879 -10.49 -3.61 -0.62
N PHE A 880 -11.17 -4.68 -0.20
CA PHE A 880 -12.61 -4.67 0.04
C PHE A 880 -12.97 -5.52 1.26
N ASN A 881 -14.22 -5.37 1.73
CA ASN A 881 -14.74 -6.11 2.88
C ASN A 881 -13.85 -5.90 4.12
N GLY A 882 -13.47 -4.65 4.37
CA GLY A 882 -12.51 -4.26 5.41
C GLY A 882 -13.12 -3.57 6.62
N GLU A 883 -14.44 -3.51 6.74
CA GLU A 883 -15.14 -2.79 7.81
C GLU A 883 -14.76 -3.28 9.21
N ASN A 884 -14.69 -4.59 9.42
CA ASN A 884 -14.31 -5.20 10.69
C ASN A 884 -13.09 -6.12 10.51
N LEU A 885 -11.93 -5.64 10.94
CA LEU A 885 -10.65 -6.34 10.84
C LEU A 885 -10.32 -7.17 12.09
N GLN A 886 -10.99 -6.91 13.22
CA GLN A 886 -10.78 -7.66 14.44
C GLN A 886 -11.72 -8.88 14.46
N ILE A 887 -11.17 -10.09 14.46
CA ILE A 887 -11.94 -11.35 14.51
C ILE A 887 -12.09 -11.82 15.95
N SER A 888 -11.03 -12.34 16.57
CA SER A 888 -11.06 -12.75 17.99
C SER A 888 -10.65 -11.64 18.96
N GLY A 889 -9.77 -10.72 18.53
CA GLY A 889 -9.10 -9.76 19.43
C GLY A 889 -8.18 -10.42 20.47
N GLY A 890 -7.86 -11.71 20.31
CA GLY A 890 -7.03 -12.48 21.24
C GLY A 890 -5.56 -12.04 21.28
N ALA A 891 -4.81 -12.55 22.26
CA ALA A 891 -3.39 -12.25 22.39
C ALA A 891 -2.61 -12.62 21.11
N GLY A 892 -1.83 -11.66 20.59
CA GLY A 892 -1.07 -11.84 19.35
C GLY A 892 -1.89 -11.77 18.06
N LYS A 893 -3.19 -11.46 18.11
CA LYS A 893 -4.07 -11.27 16.95
C LYS A 893 -4.38 -9.80 16.71
N LEU A 894 -5.02 -9.48 15.58
CA LEU A 894 -5.41 -8.10 15.26
C LEU A 894 -6.27 -7.54 16.39
N SER A 895 -5.91 -6.35 16.87
CA SER A 895 -6.55 -5.71 18.03
C SER A 895 -6.28 -4.20 18.01
N THR A 896 -6.74 -3.47 19.03
CA THR A 896 -6.49 -2.03 19.19
C THR A 896 -5.01 -1.66 19.37
N THR A 897 -4.14 -2.62 19.69
CA THR A 897 -2.69 -2.44 19.86
C THR A 897 -1.86 -3.26 18.89
N LYS A 898 -2.48 -4.16 18.11
CA LYS A 898 -1.79 -4.95 17.09
C LYS A 898 -2.44 -4.73 15.73
N GLY A 899 -1.76 -3.93 14.91
CA GLY A 899 -2.28 -3.40 13.66
C GLY A 899 -2.07 -4.25 12.42
N ILE A 900 -2.57 -3.73 11.29
CA ILE A 900 -2.27 -4.22 9.95
C ILE A 900 -1.98 -3.08 8.96
N SER A 901 -0.93 -3.21 8.16
CA SER A 901 -0.60 -2.26 7.11
C SER A 901 -0.56 -2.94 5.75
N VAL A 902 -1.17 -2.31 4.75
CA VAL A 902 -1.11 -2.77 3.35
C VAL A 902 -0.26 -1.78 2.57
N ALA A 903 0.82 -2.27 1.98
CA ALA A 903 1.72 -1.50 1.14
C ALA A 903 1.69 -2.04 -0.29
N SER A 904 1.76 -1.14 -1.26
CA SER A 904 1.75 -1.48 -2.68
C SER A 904 2.64 -0.52 -3.44
N GLU A 905 3.39 -1.01 -4.42
CA GLU A 905 4.03 -0.07 -5.38
C GLU A 905 3.05 0.43 -6.43
N ASN A 906 1.88 -0.20 -6.53
CA ASN A 906 0.80 0.18 -7.42
C ASN A 906 -0.21 1.10 -6.72
N MET A 907 -1.15 1.64 -7.50
CA MET A 907 -2.31 2.36 -6.97
C MET A 907 -3.16 1.46 -6.07
N VAL A 908 -3.81 2.04 -5.06
CA VAL A 908 -4.73 1.31 -4.17
C VAL A 908 -6.13 1.91 -4.21
N TYR A 909 -7.11 1.06 -4.50
CA TYR A 909 -8.54 1.33 -4.31
C TYR A 909 -9.00 0.81 -2.95
N ILE A 910 -9.68 1.64 -2.15
CA ILE A 910 -10.42 1.16 -0.97
C ILE A 910 -11.90 1.16 -1.32
N TRP A 911 -12.51 -0.02 -1.30
CA TRP A 911 -13.91 -0.18 -1.66
C TRP A 911 -14.80 -0.33 -0.41
N GLY A 912 -15.68 0.66 -0.21
CA GLY A 912 -16.64 0.72 0.87
C GLY A 912 -15.99 1.09 2.20
N ASN A 913 -16.59 0.60 3.29
CA ASN A 913 -16.10 0.84 4.64
C ASN A 913 -14.75 0.15 4.88
N PHE A 914 -13.86 0.82 5.61
CA PHE A 914 -12.58 0.25 6.00
C PHE A 914 -12.19 0.61 7.44
N ASN A 915 -11.98 -0.44 8.25
CA ASN A 915 -11.59 -0.38 9.66
C ASN A 915 -12.56 0.43 10.54
N THR A 916 -13.82 0.41 10.15
CA THR A 916 -14.97 0.95 10.87
C THR A 916 -16.25 0.41 10.24
N THR A 917 -17.31 0.29 11.03
CA THR A 917 -18.66 -0.06 10.53
C THR A 917 -19.50 1.16 10.19
N GLY A 918 -18.93 2.38 10.24
CA GLY A 918 -19.64 3.64 9.97
C GLY A 918 -19.46 4.66 11.10
N ILE A 919 -20.31 5.70 11.13
CA ILE A 919 -20.33 6.72 12.17
C ILE A 919 -21.66 6.69 12.95
N ASN A 920 -21.67 7.19 14.18
CA ASN A 920 -22.86 7.19 15.03
C ASN A 920 -23.89 8.28 14.65
N ALA A 921 -23.43 9.43 14.17
CA ALA A 921 -24.23 10.59 13.80
C ALA A 921 -23.44 11.52 12.86
N ALA A 922 -24.13 12.22 11.96
CA ALA A 922 -23.49 13.21 11.08
C ALA A 922 -23.03 14.44 11.88
N PRO A 923 -21.74 14.81 11.83
CA PRO A 923 -21.26 16.06 12.40
C PRO A 923 -21.70 17.26 11.54
N PRO A 924 -21.75 18.48 12.09
CA PRO A 924 -22.03 19.69 11.31
C PRO A 924 -20.96 19.94 10.24
N ASP A 925 -21.36 20.52 9.10
CA ASP A 925 -20.44 20.86 8.02
C ASP A 925 -19.32 21.80 8.50
N GLY A 926 -18.11 21.61 7.98
CA GLY A 926 -16.95 22.40 8.36
C GLY A 926 -16.41 22.10 9.76
N THR A 927 -16.74 20.94 10.34
CA THR A 927 -16.17 20.47 11.62
C THR A 927 -15.25 19.25 11.43
N SER A 928 -14.40 19.00 12.42
CA SER A 928 -13.47 17.86 12.45
C SER A 928 -13.50 17.23 13.84
N SER A 929 -14.47 16.33 14.07
CA SER A 929 -14.79 15.78 15.40
C SER A 929 -14.82 14.26 15.50
N LEU A 930 -14.65 13.51 14.40
CA LEU A 930 -14.78 12.04 14.41
C LEU A 930 -13.60 11.30 15.07
N ASN A 931 -12.65 12.02 15.67
CA ASN A 931 -11.35 11.51 16.10
C ASN A 931 -11.32 10.77 17.45
N ASP A 932 -12.40 10.83 18.22
CA ASP A 932 -12.45 10.32 19.60
C ASP A 932 -13.80 9.66 19.87
N ASN A 933 -13.76 8.39 20.27
CA ASN A 933 -14.94 7.56 20.53
C ASN A 933 -15.75 7.96 21.77
N SER A 934 -15.25 8.89 22.60
CA SER A 934 -15.96 9.45 23.74
C SER A 934 -16.79 10.70 23.40
N THR A 935 -16.62 11.26 22.20
CA THR A 935 -17.28 12.50 21.78
C THR A 935 -18.64 12.24 21.14
N THR A 936 -19.42 13.31 20.95
CA THR A 936 -20.77 13.24 20.37
C THR A 936 -20.81 12.59 18.99
N TYR A 937 -19.80 12.83 18.15
CA TYR A 937 -19.71 12.29 16.78
C TYR A 937 -18.45 11.44 16.66
N HIS A 938 -18.57 10.16 16.35
CA HIS A 938 -17.44 9.22 16.31
C HIS A 938 -17.71 8.00 15.43
N TYR A 939 -16.64 7.27 15.11
CA TYR A 939 -16.70 5.99 14.39
C TYR A 939 -17.16 4.83 15.27
N LEU A 940 -17.87 3.89 14.64
CA LEU A 940 -18.33 2.65 15.22
C LEU A 940 -17.40 1.47 14.91
N GLY A 941 -17.51 0.41 15.71
CA GLY A 941 -16.79 -0.84 15.57
C GLY A 941 -15.43 -0.88 16.28
N ASN A 942 -14.81 -2.06 16.28
CA ASN A 942 -13.46 -2.25 16.80
C ASN A 942 -12.44 -1.62 15.85
N GLN A 943 -11.53 -0.81 16.39
CA GLN A 943 -10.60 0.00 15.60
C GLN A 943 -9.18 -0.54 15.73
N VAL A 944 -8.71 -1.22 14.68
CA VAL A 944 -7.34 -1.75 14.58
C VAL A 944 -6.41 -0.64 14.07
N PRO A 945 -5.18 -0.48 14.55
CA PRO A 945 -4.22 0.43 13.93
C PRO A 945 -3.95 0.01 12.48
N THR A 946 -4.29 0.84 11.50
CA THR A 946 -4.09 0.50 10.09
C THR A 946 -3.40 1.59 9.29
N SER A 947 -2.62 1.18 8.29
CA SER A 947 -2.12 2.09 7.27
C SER A 947 -2.14 1.50 5.88
N ILE A 948 -2.31 2.37 4.89
CA ILE A 948 -2.15 2.09 3.46
C ILE A 948 -0.97 2.90 2.95
N VAL A 949 -0.04 2.24 2.25
CA VAL A 949 1.14 2.89 1.65
C VAL A 949 1.18 2.52 0.17
N CYS A 950 0.98 3.47 -0.73
CA CYS A 950 0.73 3.14 -2.14
C CYS A 950 1.22 4.22 -3.10
N ASP A 951 1.25 3.94 -4.40
CA ASP A 951 1.59 4.97 -5.40
C ASP A 951 0.54 6.09 -5.44
N ALA A 952 -0.75 5.75 -5.41
CA ALA A 952 -1.85 6.68 -5.28
C ALA A 952 -3.08 6.01 -4.66
N PHE A 953 -3.92 6.80 -3.97
CA PHE A 953 -5.09 6.30 -3.25
C PHE A 953 -6.40 6.81 -3.85
N PHE A 954 -7.34 5.89 -4.07
CA PHE A 954 -8.68 6.14 -4.59
C PHE A 954 -9.77 5.52 -3.67
N PRO A 955 -10.62 6.32 -3.02
CA PRO A 955 -11.79 5.80 -2.33
C PRO A 955 -12.92 5.49 -3.31
N LEU A 956 -13.56 4.34 -3.14
CA LEU A 956 -14.76 3.92 -3.86
C LEU A 956 -15.91 3.70 -2.88
N SER A 957 -17.09 4.21 -3.21
CA SER A 957 -18.29 4.11 -2.38
C SER A 957 -18.75 2.66 -2.20
N LYS A 958 -19.57 2.40 -1.17
CA LYS A 958 -20.21 1.07 -0.99
C LYS A 958 -21.04 0.67 -2.21
N THR A 959 -21.54 1.66 -2.95
CA THR A 959 -22.40 1.50 -4.12
C THR A 959 -21.66 1.58 -5.46
N PHE A 960 -20.33 1.51 -5.45
CA PHE A 960 -19.53 1.52 -6.68
C PHE A 960 -19.72 0.24 -7.50
N PHE A 961 -19.72 0.37 -8.83
CA PHE A 961 -19.68 -0.75 -9.78
C PHE A 961 -18.57 -0.53 -10.81
N ASP A 962 -17.85 -1.60 -11.13
CA ASP A 962 -16.67 -1.50 -12.00
C ASP A 962 -16.99 -1.08 -13.43
N SER A 963 -18.18 -1.44 -13.90
CA SER A 963 -18.64 -1.02 -15.23
C SER A 963 -19.00 0.47 -15.30
N GLU A 964 -19.35 1.13 -14.20
CA GLU A 964 -19.97 2.47 -14.24
C GLU A 964 -19.07 3.54 -14.86
N THR A 965 -17.80 3.54 -14.51
CA THR A 965 -16.84 4.52 -15.03
C THR A 965 -16.60 4.33 -16.52
N ALA A 966 -16.65 3.10 -17.03
CA ALA A 966 -16.56 2.79 -18.44
C ALA A 966 -17.88 3.06 -19.20
N MET A 967 -19.03 2.85 -18.56
CA MET A 967 -20.36 3.11 -19.15
C MET A 967 -20.65 4.59 -19.27
N TYR A 968 -20.18 5.40 -18.32
CA TYR A 968 -20.51 6.81 -18.23
C TYR A 968 -19.27 7.66 -17.99
N PRO A 969 -18.19 7.59 -18.80
CA PRO A 969 -16.97 8.37 -18.55
C PRO A 969 -17.21 9.88 -18.55
N ASP A 970 -18.19 10.34 -19.33
CA ASP A 970 -18.59 11.73 -19.52
C ASP A 970 -19.67 12.24 -18.56
N ASP A 971 -20.41 11.36 -17.89
CA ASP A 971 -21.58 11.72 -17.07
C ASP A 971 -21.42 11.26 -15.62
N MET A 972 -20.95 12.17 -14.76
CA MET A 972 -20.80 11.90 -13.34
C MET A 972 -22.13 11.72 -12.59
N SER A 973 -23.25 12.21 -13.14
CA SER A 973 -24.57 12.05 -12.49
C SER A 973 -25.00 10.58 -12.42
N LYS A 974 -24.34 9.72 -13.20
CA LYS A 974 -24.57 8.27 -13.23
C LYS A 974 -23.59 7.48 -12.37
N ARG A 975 -22.53 8.12 -11.88
CA ARG A 975 -21.48 7.53 -11.02
C ARG A 975 -21.59 8.10 -9.62
N LEU A 976 -22.73 7.88 -8.95
CA LEU A 976 -23.03 8.51 -7.66
C LEU A 976 -22.24 7.83 -6.54
N GLY A 977 -21.53 8.62 -5.74
CA GLY A 977 -20.93 8.15 -4.50
C GLY A 977 -22.02 8.03 -3.44
N ASP A 978 -22.26 6.80 -2.95
CA ASP A 978 -23.35 6.41 -2.05
C ASP A 978 -24.75 6.87 -2.54
N ARG A 979 -25.53 5.95 -3.13
CA ARG A 979 -26.78 6.28 -3.86
C ARG A 979 -27.99 6.80 -3.04
N ALA A 980 -27.97 6.80 -1.69
CA ALA A 980 -29.04 7.41 -0.85
C ALA A 980 -28.75 7.45 0.68
N PRO A 981 -27.64 8.00 1.20
CA PRO A 981 -27.20 7.58 2.52
C PRO A 981 -27.90 8.33 3.67
N THR A 982 -28.61 7.58 4.48
CA THR A 982 -28.67 7.87 5.92
C THR A 982 -27.26 7.70 6.52
N VAL A 983 -27.03 8.20 7.74
CA VAL A 983 -25.70 8.22 8.39
C VAL A 983 -25.01 6.84 8.42
N ASP A 984 -25.78 5.77 8.60
CA ASP A 984 -25.33 4.38 8.64
C ASP A 984 -24.93 3.82 7.25
N GLN A 985 -25.44 4.43 6.18
CA GLN A 985 -25.16 4.02 4.81
C GLN A 985 -23.94 4.72 4.21
N GLU A 986 -23.45 5.81 4.81
CA GLU A 986 -22.28 6.55 4.34
C GLU A 986 -20.99 5.73 4.38
N THR A 987 -20.17 5.87 3.34
CA THR A 987 -18.84 5.29 3.27
C THR A 987 -17.90 5.97 4.28
N SER A 988 -17.23 5.14 5.08
CA SER A 988 -16.40 5.55 6.21
C SER A 988 -15.07 4.81 6.21
N VAL A 989 -13.97 5.55 6.24
CA VAL A 989 -12.60 5.01 6.20
C VAL A 989 -11.79 5.50 7.40
N ARG A 990 -11.17 4.57 8.14
CA ARG A 990 -10.28 4.87 9.26
C ARG A 990 -8.90 4.25 9.07
N THR A 991 -7.93 5.00 8.54
CA THR A 991 -6.58 4.49 8.28
C THR A 991 -5.56 5.61 8.05
N ALA A 992 -4.28 5.37 8.33
CA ALA A 992 -3.21 6.27 7.90
C ALA A 992 -2.85 6.00 6.43
N ILE A 993 -2.68 7.04 5.62
CA ILE A 993 -2.40 6.93 4.19
C ILE A 993 -1.08 7.63 3.87
N ILE A 994 -0.14 6.87 3.32
CA ILE A 994 1.03 7.39 2.62
C ILE A 994 0.79 7.13 1.13
N ALA A 995 0.77 8.18 0.31
CA ALA A 995 0.60 8.01 -1.12
C ALA A 995 1.26 9.12 -1.92
N GLY A 996 1.38 8.92 -3.23
CA GLY A 996 1.85 9.93 -4.16
C GLY A 996 0.76 10.92 -4.58
N ASN A 997 1.10 12.20 -4.66
CA ASN A 997 0.26 13.22 -5.29
C ASN A 997 0.74 13.53 -6.73
N ASN A 998 0.07 14.45 -7.41
CA ASN A 998 0.53 14.93 -8.72
C ASN A 998 1.54 16.07 -8.56
N LEU A 999 2.30 16.33 -9.62
CA LEU A 999 3.17 17.49 -9.73
C LEU A 999 2.36 18.71 -10.18
N SER A 1000 2.48 19.83 -9.47
CA SER A 1000 1.91 21.12 -9.87
C SER A 1000 2.90 21.90 -10.74
N ALA A 1001 2.42 22.81 -11.58
CA ALA A 1001 3.25 23.70 -12.39
C ALA A 1001 2.71 25.15 -12.42
N LEU A 1002 3.62 26.13 -12.46
CA LEU A 1002 3.26 27.54 -12.59
C LEU A 1002 2.70 27.88 -13.98
N ALA A 1003 3.32 27.35 -15.03
CA ALA A 1003 2.98 27.58 -16.42
C ALA A 1003 3.47 26.40 -17.28
N GLY A 1004 3.09 26.40 -18.56
CA GLY A 1004 3.49 25.37 -19.52
C GLY A 1004 2.40 24.32 -19.75
N SER A 1005 2.78 23.23 -20.41
CA SER A 1005 1.97 22.02 -20.56
C SER A 1005 2.49 20.95 -19.59
N PRO A 1006 1.74 19.86 -19.35
CA PRO A 1006 0.35 19.64 -19.75
C PRO A 1006 -0.59 20.52 -18.90
N ASP A 1007 -1.71 20.93 -19.47
CA ASP A 1007 -2.74 21.72 -18.78
C ASP A 1007 -4.10 21.04 -18.96
N ALA A 1008 -4.69 20.64 -17.85
CA ALA A 1008 -5.99 20.01 -17.80
C ALA A 1008 -7.16 20.96 -18.06
N GLY A 1009 -6.91 22.22 -18.45
CA GLY A 1009 -7.95 23.15 -18.92
C GLY A 1009 -8.84 23.73 -17.83
N ASN A 1010 -8.47 23.60 -16.55
CA ASN A 1010 -9.25 24.12 -15.41
C ASN A 1010 -9.13 25.65 -15.23
N SER A 1011 -8.95 26.42 -16.30
CA SER A 1011 -8.68 27.86 -16.18
C SER A 1011 -9.85 28.63 -15.57
N ALA A 1012 -11.08 28.15 -15.71
CA ALA A 1012 -12.28 28.79 -15.17
C ALA A 1012 -12.36 28.77 -13.64
N SER A 1013 -11.79 27.76 -12.97
CA SER A 1013 -11.73 27.68 -11.50
C SER A 1013 -10.45 28.28 -10.92
N GLY A 1014 -9.50 28.71 -11.76
CA GLY A 1014 -8.17 29.14 -11.30
C GLY A 1014 -7.27 28.00 -10.81
N GLU A 1015 -7.70 26.74 -10.95
CA GLU A 1015 -6.99 25.55 -10.44
C GLU A 1015 -6.24 24.77 -11.54
N SER A 1016 -6.06 25.38 -12.70
CA SER A 1016 -5.28 24.81 -13.80
C SER A 1016 -3.84 24.53 -13.36
N ARG A 1017 -3.28 23.37 -13.75
CA ARG A 1017 -1.91 22.93 -13.44
C ARG A 1017 -1.59 22.73 -11.96
N LEU A 1018 -2.60 22.67 -11.09
CA LEU A 1018 -2.41 22.27 -9.69
C LEU A 1018 -2.45 20.75 -9.54
N ASN A 1019 -2.09 20.25 -8.38
CA ASN A 1019 -2.16 18.83 -8.03
C ASN A 1019 -3.47 18.44 -7.30
N GLY A 1020 -4.38 19.40 -7.11
CA GLY A 1020 -5.64 19.24 -6.40
C GLY A 1020 -5.54 19.37 -4.88
N GLY A 1021 -4.35 19.59 -4.32
CA GLY A 1021 -4.11 19.81 -2.89
C GLY A 1021 -4.60 18.70 -1.95
N MET A 1022 -4.47 18.94 -0.65
CA MET A 1022 -4.81 17.95 0.40
C MET A 1022 -6.30 17.60 0.42
N HIS A 1023 -7.16 18.51 -0.02
CA HIS A 1023 -8.61 18.31 -0.07
C HIS A 1023 -9.05 17.38 -1.21
N ASN A 1024 -8.15 17.04 -2.15
CA ASN A 1024 -8.33 16.05 -3.20
C ASN A 1024 -7.16 15.05 -3.28
N PHE A 1025 -6.41 14.91 -2.18
CA PHE A 1025 -5.36 13.91 -2.06
C PHE A 1025 -5.92 12.48 -2.18
N PRO A 1026 -7.07 12.14 -1.54
CA PRO A 1026 -7.92 11.06 -2.01
C PRO A 1026 -8.45 11.39 -3.41
N ARG A 1027 -8.16 10.53 -4.38
CA ARG A 1027 -8.55 10.76 -5.77
C ARG A 1027 -9.93 10.17 -6.03
N PHE A 1028 -10.95 11.01 -6.09
CA PHE A 1028 -12.33 10.57 -6.32
C PHE A 1028 -12.61 10.29 -7.81
N LEU A 1029 -13.48 9.31 -8.08
CA LEU A 1029 -13.98 8.92 -9.42
C LEU A 1029 -15.52 9.01 -9.54
N GLU A 1030 -16.18 9.30 -8.43
CA GLU A 1030 -17.64 9.33 -8.28
C GLU A 1030 -18.13 10.75 -7.96
N ASN A 1031 -19.41 10.99 -8.14
CA ASN A 1031 -20.09 12.20 -7.71
C ASN A 1031 -20.53 12.08 -6.26
N TRP A 1032 -19.76 12.66 -5.35
CA TRP A 1032 -20.05 12.66 -3.92
C TRP A 1032 -20.90 13.85 -3.51
N SER A 1033 -22.14 13.91 -3.98
CA SER A 1033 -23.13 14.89 -3.47
C SER A 1033 -23.56 14.63 -1.99
N VAL A 1034 -22.78 13.82 -1.28
CA VAL A 1034 -22.98 13.27 0.05
C VAL A 1034 -21.65 13.31 0.82
N ARG A 1035 -21.67 12.89 2.09
CA ARG A 1035 -20.46 12.87 2.93
C ARG A 1035 -19.56 11.69 2.58
N TRP A 1036 -18.26 11.94 2.63
CA TRP A 1036 -17.25 10.88 2.76
C TRP A 1036 -16.47 11.11 4.06
N ASN A 1037 -16.53 10.12 4.95
CA ASN A 1037 -16.03 10.24 6.32
C ASN A 1037 -14.63 9.63 6.42
N PHE A 1038 -13.64 10.41 6.88
CA PHE A 1038 -12.25 9.94 7.01
C PHE A 1038 -11.64 10.28 8.36
N VAL A 1039 -11.01 9.29 9.01
CA VAL A 1039 -10.11 9.53 10.15
C VAL A 1039 -8.79 8.83 9.97
N GLY A 1040 -7.71 9.60 10.14
CA GLY A 1040 -6.38 9.07 9.99
C GLY A 1040 -5.34 10.14 9.75
N SER A 1041 -4.35 9.80 8.94
CA SER A 1041 -3.27 10.68 8.54
C SER A 1041 -3.16 10.69 7.02
N LEU A 1042 -2.93 11.85 6.40
CA LEU A 1042 -2.74 12.00 4.95
C LEU A 1042 -1.32 12.49 4.69
N ILE A 1043 -0.48 11.62 4.13
CA ILE A 1043 0.96 11.84 4.04
C ILE A 1043 1.42 11.73 2.56
N PRO A 1044 1.35 12.82 1.77
CA PRO A 1044 2.03 12.90 0.47
C PRO A 1044 3.56 12.92 0.62
N LEU A 1045 4.20 11.75 0.54
CA LEU A 1045 5.67 11.66 0.65
C LEU A 1045 6.40 11.87 -0.68
N TYR A 1046 5.73 11.66 -1.82
CA TYR A 1046 6.32 11.67 -3.15
C TYR A 1046 5.27 12.01 -4.21
N HIS A 1047 5.67 12.09 -5.48
CA HIS A 1047 4.76 12.13 -6.62
C HIS A 1047 4.40 10.71 -7.07
N SER A 1048 3.18 10.52 -7.58
CA SER A 1048 2.72 9.24 -8.13
C SER A 1048 3.34 8.99 -9.51
N THR A 1049 3.66 7.73 -9.78
CA THR A 1049 4.28 7.24 -11.02
C THR A 1049 3.35 6.39 -11.88
N GLN A 1050 2.27 5.85 -11.30
CA GLN A 1050 1.25 5.10 -12.05
C GLN A 1050 -0.04 5.91 -12.24
N ALA A 1051 -0.42 6.72 -11.26
CA ALA A 1051 -1.52 7.69 -11.36
C ALA A 1051 -0.98 9.08 -11.74
N VAL A 1052 -0.51 9.18 -12.97
CA VAL A 1052 0.12 10.39 -13.53
C VAL A 1052 -0.89 11.33 -14.20
N GLY A 1053 -2.18 10.95 -14.24
CA GLY A 1053 -3.25 11.77 -14.79
C GLY A 1053 -3.39 13.11 -14.07
N GLN A 1054 -3.44 14.19 -14.84
CA GLN A 1054 -3.50 15.55 -14.29
C GLN A 1054 -4.71 15.78 -13.40
N TYR A 1055 -4.58 16.66 -12.41
CA TYR A 1055 -5.74 17.10 -11.65
C TYR A 1055 -6.64 17.95 -12.53
N ASN A 1056 -7.91 17.54 -12.59
CA ASN A 1056 -8.95 18.25 -13.30
C ASN A 1056 -10.15 18.42 -12.37
N ALA A 1057 -10.56 19.68 -12.19
CA ALA A 1057 -11.67 20.09 -11.33
C ALA A 1057 -13.03 20.06 -12.07
N GLU A 1058 -13.06 19.61 -13.33
CA GLU A 1058 -14.27 19.49 -14.13
C GLU A 1058 -15.30 18.59 -13.46
N SER A 1059 -16.56 18.99 -13.59
CA SER A 1059 -17.74 18.19 -13.28
C SER A 1059 -17.93 16.98 -14.21
N THR A 1060 -16.88 16.50 -14.87
CA THR A 1060 -16.89 15.26 -15.67
C THR A 1060 -16.20 14.11 -14.96
N ILE A 1061 -15.26 14.36 -14.03
CA ILE A 1061 -14.46 13.32 -13.37
C ILE A 1061 -15.05 12.91 -12.02
N TYR A 1062 -15.30 13.88 -11.13
CA TYR A 1062 -15.84 13.61 -9.79
C TYR A 1062 -16.55 14.83 -9.20
N GLY A 1063 -17.52 14.59 -8.32
CA GLY A 1063 -18.13 15.64 -7.50
C GLY A 1063 -17.51 15.60 -6.11
N PRO A 1064 -17.05 16.72 -5.52
CA PRO A 1064 -16.36 16.70 -4.23
C PRO A 1064 -17.32 16.35 -3.08
N PRO A 1065 -16.91 15.50 -2.12
CA PRO A 1065 -17.73 15.18 -0.95
C PRO A 1065 -17.86 16.35 0.02
N THR A 1066 -18.91 16.31 0.85
CA THR A 1066 -18.85 16.96 2.16
C THR A 1066 -17.80 16.24 3.00
N ARG A 1067 -16.74 16.95 3.39
CA ARG A 1067 -15.57 16.36 4.04
C ARG A 1067 -15.71 16.38 5.56
N ASN A 1068 -15.90 15.20 6.15
CA ASN A 1068 -15.81 15.00 7.59
C ASN A 1068 -14.49 14.32 7.91
N TRP A 1069 -13.42 15.09 7.85
CA TRP A 1069 -12.07 14.55 7.95
C TRP A 1069 -11.46 14.98 9.27
N ALA A 1070 -10.96 14.01 10.03
CA ALA A 1070 -10.28 14.27 11.27
C ALA A 1070 -9.01 13.44 11.40
N PHE A 1071 -8.12 13.87 12.27
CA PHE A 1071 -6.93 13.13 12.63
C PHE A 1071 -7.26 12.01 13.62
N ASP A 1072 -6.67 10.84 13.45
CA ASP A 1072 -6.81 9.75 14.42
C ASP A 1072 -5.93 10.00 15.64
N ILE A 1073 -6.55 10.40 16.76
CA ILE A 1073 -5.81 10.72 17.97
C ILE A 1073 -5.06 9.52 18.55
N THR A 1074 -5.45 8.29 18.20
CA THR A 1074 -4.76 7.09 18.67
C THR A 1074 -3.35 6.97 18.10
N PHE A 1075 -3.02 7.64 16.99
CA PHE A 1075 -1.65 7.69 16.47
C PHE A 1075 -0.69 8.58 17.27
N THR A 1076 -1.18 9.26 18.31
CA THR A 1076 -0.31 9.91 19.32
C THR A 1076 0.23 8.93 20.36
N ASP A 1077 -0.35 7.73 20.44
CA ASP A 1077 0.11 6.64 21.30
C ASP A 1077 1.01 5.69 20.50
N PRO A 1078 2.31 5.58 20.81
CA PRO A 1078 3.24 4.69 20.12
C PRO A 1078 2.85 3.20 20.17
N LEU A 1079 2.02 2.78 21.12
CA LEU A 1079 1.52 1.40 21.21
C LEU A 1079 0.34 1.11 20.30
N ARG A 1080 -0.19 2.13 19.61
CA ARG A 1080 -1.36 2.05 18.73
C ARG A 1080 -1.05 2.52 17.31
N LEU A 1081 0.21 2.41 16.91
CA LEU A 1081 0.66 2.74 15.57
C LEU A 1081 0.46 1.56 14.61
N PRO A 1082 0.13 1.83 13.34
CA PRO A 1082 0.18 0.82 12.29
C PRO A 1082 1.58 0.19 12.17
N PRO A 1083 1.69 -1.12 11.89
CA PRO A 1083 2.98 -1.79 11.75
C PRO A 1083 3.79 -1.24 10.56
N GLY A 1084 5.10 -1.06 10.77
CA GLY A 1084 5.98 -0.50 9.74
C GLY A 1084 5.90 1.02 9.56
N THR A 1085 5.22 1.75 10.46
CA THR A 1085 5.15 3.22 10.49
C THR A 1085 6.54 3.85 10.29
N PRO A 1086 6.74 4.76 9.32
CA PRO A 1086 8.00 5.48 9.16
C PRO A 1086 8.30 6.39 10.36
N LEU A 1087 9.57 6.44 10.75
CA LEU A 1087 10.03 7.17 11.92
C LEU A 1087 11.09 8.20 11.50
N PHE A 1088 10.93 9.44 11.93
CA PHE A 1088 12.05 10.39 11.95
C PHE A 1088 12.98 10.04 13.10
N GLN A 1089 14.24 10.44 12.95
CA GLN A 1089 15.26 10.16 13.93
C GLN A 1089 15.85 11.46 14.48
N HIS A 1090 15.97 11.52 15.80
CA HIS A 1090 16.61 12.63 16.49
C HIS A 1090 17.53 12.10 17.57
N ILE A 1091 18.77 12.58 17.62
CA ILE A 1091 19.77 12.18 18.60
C ILE A 1091 20.13 13.40 19.44
N GLU A 1092 20.07 13.25 20.76
CA GLU A 1092 20.37 14.33 21.70
C GLU A 1092 21.35 13.86 22.78
N PRO A 1093 22.51 14.50 22.93
CA PRO A 1093 23.35 14.30 24.10
C PRO A 1093 22.66 14.89 25.36
N THR A 1094 22.47 14.07 26.38
CA THR A 1094 21.75 14.46 27.61
C THR A 1094 22.64 14.63 28.83
N GLY A 1095 23.89 14.20 28.76
CA GLY A 1095 24.84 14.40 29.85
C GLY A 1095 26.28 14.04 29.49
N PHE A 1096 27.23 14.67 30.15
CA PHE A 1096 28.66 14.40 30.03
C PHE A 1096 29.34 14.55 31.39
N LYS A 1097 30.14 13.58 31.79
CA LYS A 1097 30.91 13.64 33.05
C LYS A 1097 32.18 12.81 32.98
N GLN A 1098 33.17 13.20 33.77
CA GLN A 1098 34.29 12.35 34.12
C GLN A 1098 33.87 11.45 35.29
N ILE A 1099 34.18 10.16 35.19
CA ILE A 1099 34.03 9.20 36.30
C ILE A 1099 35.35 9.18 37.06
N LEU A 1100 35.28 9.40 38.37
CA LEU A 1100 36.43 9.40 39.28
C LEU A 1100 36.75 7.99 39.78
#